data_AF-A0A9D5I8H3-F1
#
_entry.id   AF-A0A9D5I8H3-F1
#
_cell.length_a   1.000
_cell.length_b   1.000
_cell.length_c   1.000
_cell.angle_alpha   90.00
_cell.angle_beta   90.00
_cell.angle_gamma   90.00
#
_symmetry.space_group_name_H-M   'P 1'
#
loop_
_entity.id
_entity.type
_entity.pdbx_description
1 polymer ?
#
loop_
_entity_poly.entity_id
_entity_poly.type
_entity_poly.pdbx_seq_one_letter_code
_entity_poly.pdbx_strand_id
1 'polypeptide(L)'
;MSPSRIKRHKRRGFILVVSMSVLVILGSLAVAAAIMSQGNLRTAATQVQVTSALSAAEAGMQLAESRLSEAARRFVVQPGSINGAFGTALWDGTYTSQDAVSVTPNEKFSESSLPRGIAEALVSIHSHDQNALDVEGLPAQTSLTNSPLEKLPEELRDENWVRTPALQIAGDDSLTNPAFSIAYAPLTDGSGVRVFVTGYGTVEEYQSNGSVTTKTVTRTISRDYHVTKRNEFAIISNPRLQLGRNVSVVGDVGVRYTDVSQINGDPIVMRSDFFGLDPALDRKLEDFYNGVRQYDQDGDNRLRVSHSVESQGLPPDSRDYDGDDRGDNAFADITGTGYIDEFSVFLTHYAAESGSVVGPAVVTPASPSASQEANFAADLDLFLLVDQAVPDRNRNGVSGFEDENHNNRLDAGETFLDRDPLTGVYSDVQAGWADGELDRYDGYNKVRGTVYLRSGFGAWESARGQGIHSLIRGSIRPATGRPAIVFGASGSVLPDLSLSTFTSNDAQFRALADGLPFEQQVAAQIGTSAAQLSAYDPRSAAAGTPRYFDESQPNSLYRELTGHNGTEPVPFQGPTVVDYYKRPRFENMVFHDVVIPKGLNALFVNCTFVGVTFVDTTADNVHDNWGLYGRATLNAATGEPEVNRVPLDKSDFPRFTTGRVQDGPVNYDEFADPLVVNGQVLLGDDRDTKELSNNVRFHDCTVVGSIVTATPKVFSHSRNKLQFTGSTSFSESHPVEPSNAELNPRTEQLDFIRRTSLMAPNFSVEIGQFNAVTEHWALSGNPGRAQNIHLQGTLVAGVMDIRGNADIDGSLILTFNPVRGQAPLVNMGRPAGNPASFNATIGYFGAENGDRESVEPSLMPRVGTTLIAGWDLDGDGLIDVTSDQSLSSSQQSAAIPVPFHGFGRVSVHAQPERALPDGIGLPLSVVSVKGSYREGSN
;
A
#
# COMPACT_ATOMS: atom_id res chain seq x y z
N MET A 1 93.09 71.66 -25.49
CA MET A 1 93.03 70.83 -26.72
C MET A 1 92.67 69.41 -26.31
N SER A 2 91.52 68.90 -26.76
CA SER A 2 90.91 67.63 -26.34
C SER A 2 91.17 66.52 -27.38
N PRO A 3 91.46 65.26 -26.98
CA PRO A 3 91.63 64.16 -27.92
C PRO A 3 90.47 63.14 -27.93
N SER A 4 90.32 62.53 -29.11
CA SER A 4 89.79 61.19 -29.42
C SER A 4 88.27 60.98 -29.62
N ARG A 5 87.89 60.81 -30.90
CA ARG A 5 86.62 60.23 -31.35
C ARG A 5 86.92 59.08 -32.32
N ILE A 6 87.10 57.87 -31.78
CA ILE A 6 86.97 56.61 -32.53
C ILE A 6 85.90 55.79 -31.81
N LYS A 7 84.84 55.43 -32.57
CA LYS A 7 83.82 54.35 -32.34
C LYS A 7 82.41 54.86 -32.67
N ARG A 8 81.92 54.66 -33.90
CA ARG A 8 80.46 54.70 -34.14
C ARG A 8 79.87 53.89 -35.31
N HIS A 9 80.65 53.22 -36.17
CA HIS A 9 80.09 52.59 -37.38
C HIS A 9 79.92 51.05 -37.41
N LYS A 10 80.39 50.27 -36.42
CA LYS A 10 80.18 48.79 -36.39
C LYS A 10 78.98 48.29 -35.57
N ARG A 11 78.22 49.15 -34.89
CA ARG A 11 77.06 48.73 -34.05
C ARG A 11 75.70 48.77 -34.76
N ARG A 12 75.55 49.41 -35.92
CA ARG A 12 74.24 49.54 -36.61
C ARG A 12 73.83 48.31 -37.44
N GLY A 13 74.76 47.58 -38.03
CA GLY A 13 74.46 46.37 -38.83
C GLY A 13 74.05 45.16 -37.98
N PHE A 14 74.72 44.94 -36.85
CA PHE A 14 74.37 43.87 -35.90
C PHE A 14 73.00 44.11 -35.24
N ILE A 15 72.69 45.37 -34.89
CA ILE A 15 71.37 45.72 -34.34
C ILE A 15 70.26 45.47 -35.37
N LEU A 16 70.46 45.82 -36.65
CA LEU A 16 69.47 45.56 -37.71
C LEU A 16 69.22 44.07 -37.95
N VAL A 17 70.27 43.24 -37.97
CA VAL A 17 70.12 41.78 -38.12
C VAL A 17 69.44 41.17 -36.90
N VAL A 18 69.87 41.53 -35.68
CA VAL A 18 69.21 41.06 -34.45
C VAL A 18 67.76 41.53 -34.38
N SER A 19 67.46 42.78 -34.77
CA SER A 19 66.09 43.29 -34.82
C SER A 19 65.24 42.56 -35.87
N MET A 20 65.77 42.24 -37.05
CA MET A 20 65.04 41.43 -38.04
C MET A 20 64.84 39.98 -37.58
N SER A 21 65.84 39.36 -36.96
CA SER A 21 65.70 38.01 -36.39
C SER A 21 64.65 37.98 -35.28
N VAL A 22 64.64 39.00 -34.41
CA VAL A 22 63.62 39.14 -33.35
C VAL A 22 62.22 39.37 -33.94
N LEU A 23 62.08 40.19 -34.99
CA LEU A 23 60.80 40.39 -35.69
C LEU A 23 60.29 39.10 -36.36
N VAL A 24 61.18 38.31 -36.97
CA VAL A 24 60.81 37.01 -37.57
C VAL A 24 60.40 36.01 -36.50
N ILE A 25 61.12 35.93 -35.38
CA ILE A 25 60.77 35.05 -34.25
C ILE A 25 59.43 35.48 -33.65
N LEU A 26 59.23 36.77 -33.36
CA LEU A 26 57.97 37.28 -32.82
C LEU A 26 56.80 37.09 -33.80
N GLY A 27 57.02 37.30 -35.09
CA GLY A 27 56.03 37.02 -36.13
C GLY A 27 55.66 35.54 -36.21
N SER A 28 56.64 34.64 -36.16
CA SER A 28 56.38 33.19 -36.15
C SER A 28 55.68 32.72 -34.87
N LEU A 29 56.03 33.29 -33.71
CA LEU A 29 55.38 32.99 -32.43
C LEU A 29 53.94 33.49 -32.40
N ALA A 30 53.67 34.68 -32.95
CA ALA A 30 52.31 35.21 -33.07
C ALA A 30 51.44 34.35 -33.98
N VAL A 31 51.98 33.88 -35.11
CA VAL A 31 51.28 32.94 -36.01
C VAL A 31 51.04 31.59 -35.34
N ALA A 32 52.04 31.04 -34.63
CA ALA A 32 51.87 29.79 -33.89
C ALA A 32 50.82 29.90 -32.77
N ALA A 33 50.84 31.01 -32.00
CA ALA A 33 49.84 31.28 -30.98
C ALA A 33 48.44 31.47 -31.56
N ALA A 34 48.31 32.10 -32.73
CA ALA A 34 47.04 32.22 -33.44
C ALA A 34 46.51 30.86 -33.89
N ILE A 35 47.36 29.98 -34.43
CA ILE A 35 46.99 28.61 -34.83
C ILE A 35 46.58 27.78 -33.61
N MET A 36 47.33 27.85 -32.50
CA MET A 36 46.97 27.15 -31.25
C MET A 36 45.67 27.69 -30.65
N SER A 37 45.43 28.99 -30.70
CA SER A 37 44.18 29.62 -30.25
C SER A 37 43.00 29.18 -31.11
N GLN A 38 43.14 29.14 -32.44
CA GLN A 38 42.12 28.60 -33.34
C GLN A 38 41.85 27.11 -33.08
N GLY A 39 42.89 26.32 -32.82
CA GLY A 39 42.76 24.92 -32.41
C GLY A 39 41.96 24.76 -31.12
N ASN A 40 42.30 25.53 -30.08
CA ASN A 40 41.59 25.51 -28.80
C ASN A 40 40.12 25.96 -28.93
N LEU A 41 39.84 27.00 -29.72
CA LEU A 41 38.48 27.47 -29.99
C LEU A 41 37.66 26.40 -30.73
N ARG A 42 38.25 25.70 -31.71
CA ARG A 42 37.58 24.63 -32.46
C ARG A 42 37.28 23.43 -31.56
N THR A 43 38.21 23.04 -30.68
CA THR A 43 37.99 21.96 -29.70
C THR A 43 36.91 22.34 -28.69
N ALA A 44 36.95 23.57 -28.15
CA ALA A 44 35.93 24.06 -27.22
C ALA A 44 34.54 24.11 -27.86
N ALA A 45 34.43 24.64 -29.09
CA ALA A 45 33.18 24.66 -29.84
C ALA A 45 32.65 23.25 -30.12
N THR A 46 33.52 22.31 -30.48
CA THR A 46 33.14 20.90 -30.68
C THR A 46 32.66 20.27 -29.38
N GLN A 47 33.33 20.54 -28.26
CA GLN A 47 32.92 20.01 -26.96
C GLN A 47 31.55 20.54 -26.53
N VAL A 48 31.28 21.83 -26.74
CA VAL A 48 29.95 22.42 -26.47
C VAL A 48 28.87 21.72 -27.30
N GLN A 49 29.12 21.46 -28.59
CA GLN A 49 28.17 20.77 -29.46
C GLN A 49 28.00 19.28 -29.09
N VAL A 50 29.06 18.62 -28.64
CA VAL A 50 28.99 17.25 -28.10
C VAL A 50 28.14 17.21 -26.82
N THR A 51 28.39 18.11 -25.87
CA THR A 51 27.58 18.21 -24.65
C THR A 51 26.13 18.54 -25.00
N SER A 52 25.89 19.42 -25.96
CA SER A 52 24.55 19.77 -26.40
C SER A 52 23.80 18.59 -27.04
N ALA A 53 24.47 17.79 -27.87
CA ALA A 53 23.89 16.58 -28.44
C ALA A 53 23.59 15.54 -27.36
N LEU A 54 24.45 15.40 -26.35
CA LEU A 54 24.21 14.51 -25.22
C LEU A 54 23.03 14.99 -24.35
N SER A 55 22.96 16.27 -24.01
CA SER A 55 21.83 16.83 -23.26
C SER A 55 20.51 16.71 -24.05
N ALA A 56 20.55 16.83 -25.38
CA ALA A 56 19.38 16.58 -26.21
C ALA A 56 18.96 15.10 -26.19
N ALA A 57 19.92 14.18 -26.20
CA ALA A 57 19.66 12.76 -26.05
C ALA A 57 19.06 12.43 -24.66
N GLU A 58 19.57 13.02 -23.59
CA GLU A 58 19.03 12.84 -22.23
C GLU A 58 17.59 13.37 -22.10
N ALA A 59 17.31 14.54 -22.67
CA ALA A 59 15.95 15.09 -22.74
C ALA A 59 15.02 14.17 -23.54
N GLY A 60 15.50 13.66 -24.69
CA GLY A 60 14.77 12.70 -25.50
C GLY A 60 14.51 11.37 -24.78
N MET A 61 15.42 10.91 -23.92
CA MET A 61 15.23 9.70 -23.11
C MET A 61 14.14 9.90 -22.05
N GLN A 62 14.12 11.05 -21.38
CA GLN A 62 13.04 11.38 -20.44
C GLN A 62 11.69 11.45 -21.14
N LEU A 63 11.62 12.07 -22.33
CA LEU A 63 10.40 12.08 -23.13
C LEU A 63 10.01 10.65 -23.55
N ALA A 64 10.98 9.85 -24.00
CA ALA A 64 10.73 8.51 -24.49
C ALA A 64 10.14 7.59 -23.40
N GLU A 65 10.68 7.66 -22.19
CA GLU A 65 10.18 6.96 -21.01
C GLU A 65 8.77 7.42 -20.65
N SER A 66 8.51 8.73 -20.66
CA SER A 66 7.19 9.29 -20.40
C SER A 66 6.15 8.81 -21.43
N ARG A 67 6.49 8.82 -22.73
CA ARG A 67 5.59 8.34 -23.79
C ARG A 67 5.37 6.83 -23.73
N LEU A 68 6.39 6.04 -23.42
CA LEU A 68 6.26 4.60 -23.27
C LEU A 68 5.37 4.24 -22.08
N SER A 69 5.54 4.93 -20.95
CA SER A 69 4.65 4.77 -19.78
C SER A 69 3.22 5.20 -20.09
N GLU A 70 3.03 6.33 -20.78
CA GLU A 70 1.70 6.79 -21.24
C GLU A 70 1.04 5.79 -22.18
N ALA A 71 1.78 5.20 -23.13
CA ALA A 71 1.28 4.19 -24.05
C ALA A 71 0.88 2.89 -23.33
N ALA A 72 1.75 2.38 -22.46
CA ALA A 72 1.55 1.11 -21.76
C ALA A 72 0.38 1.17 -20.78
N ARG A 73 0.24 2.26 -20.00
CA ARG A 73 -0.85 2.44 -19.01
C ARG A 73 -2.26 2.39 -19.60
N ARG A 74 -2.39 2.49 -20.92
CA ARG A 74 -3.68 2.36 -21.60
C ARG A 74 -4.20 0.93 -21.64
N PHE A 75 -3.30 -0.05 -21.52
CA PHE A 75 -3.63 -1.46 -21.55
C PHE A 75 -3.86 -1.96 -20.14
N VAL A 76 -5.10 -2.34 -19.83
CA VAL A 76 -5.52 -2.95 -18.57
C VAL A 76 -5.60 -4.45 -18.77
N VAL A 77 -4.80 -5.21 -18.02
CA VAL A 77 -4.66 -6.66 -18.23
C VAL A 77 -5.06 -7.43 -16.97
N GLN A 78 -5.74 -8.57 -17.15
CA GLN A 78 -6.12 -9.47 -16.05
C GLN A 78 -5.04 -10.49 -15.65
N PRO A 79 -4.25 -11.10 -16.57
CA PRO A 79 -3.18 -12.01 -16.19
C PRO A 79 -2.24 -11.39 -15.15
N GLY A 80 -1.86 -12.15 -14.12
CA GLY A 80 -1.07 -11.67 -12.98
C GLY A 80 0.43 -11.47 -13.29
N SER A 81 0.93 -12.15 -14.33
CA SER A 81 2.29 -12.02 -14.83
C SER A 81 2.32 -11.89 -16.35
N ILE A 82 3.38 -11.23 -16.86
CA ILE A 82 3.61 -11.06 -18.29
C ILE A 82 4.74 -11.99 -18.70
N ASN A 83 4.38 -13.09 -19.37
CA ASN A 83 5.36 -13.97 -20.00
C ASN A 83 5.77 -13.44 -21.39
N GLY A 84 6.82 -14.00 -21.98
CA GLY A 84 7.37 -13.51 -23.25
C GLY A 84 6.40 -13.55 -24.43
N ALA A 85 5.56 -14.58 -24.52
CA ALA A 85 4.56 -14.68 -25.59
C ALA A 85 3.48 -13.59 -25.44
N PHE A 86 2.97 -13.41 -24.22
CA PHE A 86 1.96 -12.39 -23.94
C PHE A 86 2.53 -10.97 -24.08
N GLY A 87 3.77 -10.73 -23.63
CA GLY A 87 4.45 -9.44 -23.80
C GLY A 87 4.67 -9.08 -25.27
N THR A 88 5.05 -10.06 -26.10
CA THR A 88 5.14 -9.90 -27.56
C THR A 88 3.77 -9.55 -28.15
N ALA A 89 2.71 -10.25 -27.73
CA ALA A 89 1.35 -10.00 -28.20
C ALA A 89 0.81 -8.63 -27.78
N LEU A 90 1.16 -8.14 -26.59
CA LEU A 90 0.83 -6.80 -26.10
C LEU A 90 1.54 -5.70 -26.91
N TRP A 91 2.82 -5.90 -27.24
CA TRP A 91 3.56 -4.97 -28.09
C TRP A 91 2.97 -4.89 -29.49
N ASP A 92 2.74 -6.05 -30.11
CA ASP A 92 2.30 -6.19 -31.51
C ASP A 92 0.78 -5.97 -31.71
N GLY A 93 -0.02 -6.07 -30.65
CA GLY A 93 -1.48 -6.00 -30.73
C GLY A 93 -2.15 -7.26 -31.31
N THR A 94 -1.54 -8.43 -31.07
CA THR A 94 -1.97 -9.74 -31.57
C THR A 94 -2.65 -10.62 -30.51
N TYR A 95 -2.84 -10.11 -29.29
CA TYR A 95 -3.60 -10.78 -28.24
C TYR A 95 -5.07 -10.99 -28.65
N THR A 96 -5.72 -11.93 -27.99
CA THR A 96 -7.09 -12.38 -28.25
C THR A 96 -8.04 -11.96 -27.13
N SER A 97 -9.34 -12.21 -27.32
CA SER A 97 -10.33 -11.99 -26.26
C SER A 97 -10.12 -12.89 -25.04
N GLN A 98 -9.37 -13.99 -25.17
CA GLN A 98 -9.06 -14.89 -24.05
C GLN A 98 -7.99 -14.30 -23.10
N ASP A 99 -7.17 -13.38 -23.60
CA ASP A 99 -6.10 -12.74 -22.81
C ASP A 99 -6.62 -11.63 -21.89
N ALA A 100 -7.93 -11.31 -21.95
CA ALA A 100 -8.63 -10.38 -21.08
C ALA A 100 -7.93 -9.01 -20.95
N VAL A 101 -7.56 -8.44 -22.10
CA VAL A 101 -6.98 -7.10 -22.22
C VAL A 101 -8.09 -6.11 -22.58
N SER A 102 -8.14 -4.97 -21.88
CA SER A 102 -8.94 -3.81 -22.26
C SER A 102 -8.06 -2.59 -22.50
N VAL A 103 -8.45 -1.74 -23.44
CA VAL A 103 -7.66 -0.56 -23.85
C VAL A 103 -8.46 0.70 -23.60
N THR A 104 -7.86 1.68 -22.92
CA THR A 104 -8.46 2.98 -22.67
C THR A 104 -8.06 4.02 -23.75
N PRO A 105 -8.96 4.98 -24.07
CA PRO A 105 -8.61 6.11 -24.95
C PRO A 105 -7.49 6.98 -24.35
N ASN A 106 -6.76 7.71 -25.19
CA ASN A 106 -5.84 8.72 -24.70
C ASN A 106 -6.60 9.87 -24.00
N GLU A 107 -6.12 10.31 -22.84
CA GLU A 107 -6.77 11.38 -22.06
C GLU A 107 -6.43 12.80 -22.56
N LYS A 108 -5.33 12.97 -23.30
CA LYS A 108 -4.78 14.26 -23.74
C LYS A 108 -5.24 14.68 -25.13
N PHE A 109 -5.58 13.73 -26.00
CA PHE A 109 -6.06 14.00 -27.36
C PHE A 109 -7.02 12.92 -27.85
N SER A 110 -7.84 13.24 -28.84
CA SER A 110 -8.80 12.31 -29.44
C SER A 110 -8.13 11.45 -30.51
N GLU A 111 -8.42 10.15 -30.51
CA GLU A 111 -7.97 9.21 -31.53
C GLU A 111 -9.15 8.71 -32.37
N SER A 112 -8.88 8.33 -33.63
CA SER A 112 -9.91 7.78 -34.53
C SER A 112 -10.33 6.34 -34.17
N SER A 113 -9.42 5.58 -33.56
CA SER A 113 -9.66 4.23 -33.06
C SER A 113 -8.72 3.91 -31.89
N LEU A 114 -9.11 2.95 -31.05
CA LEU A 114 -8.22 2.44 -30.00
C LEU A 114 -7.03 1.68 -30.64
N PRO A 115 -5.80 1.87 -30.15
CA PRO A 115 -4.64 1.14 -30.63
C PRO A 115 -4.76 -0.33 -30.26
N ARG A 116 -4.27 -1.21 -31.15
CA ARG A 116 -4.28 -2.65 -30.92
C ARG A 116 -3.15 -3.09 -29.99
N GLY A 117 -1.98 -2.44 -30.05
CA GLY A 117 -0.81 -2.78 -29.23
C GLY A 117 -0.05 -1.54 -28.77
N ILE A 118 0.91 -1.73 -27.85
CA ILE A 118 1.70 -0.64 -27.26
C ILE A 118 2.47 0.12 -28.35
N ALA A 119 2.97 -0.58 -29.37
CA ALA A 119 3.72 0.03 -30.47
C ALA A 119 2.84 1.00 -31.29
N GLU A 120 1.58 0.63 -31.56
CA GLU A 120 0.61 1.51 -32.25
C GLU A 120 0.21 2.69 -31.36
N ALA A 121 0.04 2.47 -30.05
CA ALA A 121 -0.24 3.54 -29.09
C ALA A 121 0.90 4.58 -29.05
N LEU A 122 2.16 4.15 -29.12
CA LEU A 122 3.32 5.03 -29.23
C LEU A 122 3.32 5.83 -30.54
N VAL A 123 3.02 5.19 -31.68
CA VAL A 123 2.91 5.88 -32.97
C VAL A 123 1.87 7.00 -32.88
N SER A 124 0.71 6.72 -32.30
CA SER A 124 -0.38 7.69 -32.10
C SER A 124 0.05 8.87 -31.19
N ILE A 125 0.75 8.59 -30.09
CA ILE A 125 1.23 9.64 -29.18
C ILE A 125 2.27 10.53 -29.87
N HIS A 126 3.27 9.93 -30.50
CA HIS A 126 4.34 10.69 -31.16
C HIS A 126 3.88 11.39 -32.44
N SER A 127 2.79 10.96 -33.10
CA SER A 127 2.24 11.70 -34.25
C SER A 127 1.64 13.05 -33.85
N HIS A 128 1.41 13.28 -32.56
CA HIS A 128 0.96 14.56 -32.01
C HIS A 128 2.12 15.42 -31.45
N ASP A 129 3.36 14.94 -31.51
CA ASP A 129 4.52 15.75 -31.14
C ASP A 129 4.73 16.88 -32.17
N GLN A 130 5.13 18.04 -31.68
CA GLN A 130 5.41 19.24 -32.50
C GLN A 130 6.92 19.37 -32.76
N ASN A 131 7.31 20.28 -33.66
CA ASN A 131 8.71 20.56 -34.02
C ASN A 131 9.46 19.37 -34.64
N ALA A 132 8.76 18.56 -35.43
CA ALA A 132 9.37 17.48 -36.21
C ALA A 132 10.14 18.04 -37.41
N LEU A 133 11.37 17.57 -37.61
CA LEU A 133 12.23 17.88 -38.73
C LEU A 133 12.34 16.68 -39.68
N ASP A 134 12.39 16.99 -40.97
CA ASP A 134 12.74 16.02 -42.01
C ASP A 134 14.26 15.91 -42.11
N VAL A 135 14.80 14.74 -41.77
CA VAL A 135 16.24 14.45 -41.76
C VAL A 135 16.48 13.15 -42.51
N GLU A 136 17.41 13.18 -43.47
CA GLU A 136 17.76 12.02 -44.28
C GLU A 136 18.19 10.81 -43.40
N GLY A 137 17.58 9.65 -43.64
CA GLY A 137 17.80 8.42 -42.86
C GLY A 137 16.85 8.22 -41.67
N LEU A 138 16.06 9.24 -41.32
CA LEU A 138 14.95 9.14 -40.36
C LEU A 138 13.60 9.07 -41.08
N PRO A 139 12.56 8.50 -40.45
CA PRO A 139 11.23 8.52 -41.02
C PRO A 139 10.65 9.95 -40.95
N ALA A 140 9.98 10.39 -42.02
CA ALA A 140 9.34 11.71 -42.08
C ALA A 140 8.16 11.86 -41.10
N GLN A 141 7.55 10.75 -40.69
CA GLN A 141 6.52 10.67 -39.66
C GLN A 141 6.75 9.43 -38.80
N THR A 142 6.29 9.48 -37.56
CA THR A 142 6.40 8.32 -36.67
C THR A 142 5.70 7.11 -37.27
N SER A 143 6.40 5.99 -37.34
CA SER A 143 5.89 4.77 -37.99
C SER A 143 6.49 3.50 -37.38
N LEU A 144 5.79 2.39 -37.60
CA LEU A 144 6.31 1.05 -37.38
C LEU A 144 7.21 0.66 -38.55
N THR A 145 8.40 0.16 -38.22
CA THR A 145 9.44 -0.20 -39.20
C THR A 145 10.15 -1.48 -38.77
N ASN A 146 10.92 -2.06 -39.68
CA ASN A 146 11.91 -3.06 -39.32
C ASN A 146 13.17 -2.37 -38.75
N SER A 147 14.09 -3.17 -38.21
CA SER A 147 15.32 -2.62 -37.63
C SER A 147 16.10 -1.80 -38.65
N PRO A 148 16.57 -0.59 -38.29
CA PRO A 148 17.48 0.19 -39.13
C PRO A 148 18.94 -0.26 -38.98
N LEU A 149 19.24 -1.21 -38.09
CA LEU A 149 20.60 -1.65 -37.79
C LEU A 149 21.11 -2.62 -38.86
N GLU A 150 22.29 -2.35 -39.43
CA GLU A 150 22.94 -3.28 -40.37
C GLU A 150 23.29 -4.63 -39.72
N LYS A 151 23.58 -4.61 -38.41
CA LYS A 151 23.82 -5.81 -37.61
C LYS A 151 22.94 -5.77 -36.36
N LEU A 152 21.84 -6.51 -36.41
CA LEU A 152 20.90 -6.64 -35.31
C LEU A 152 21.49 -7.53 -34.19
N PRO A 153 21.56 -7.06 -32.94
CA PRO A 153 21.87 -7.91 -31.78
C PRO A 153 20.80 -9.00 -31.59
N GLU A 154 21.21 -10.20 -31.15
CA GLU A 154 20.31 -11.36 -30.99
C GLU A 154 19.19 -11.12 -29.96
N GLU A 155 19.34 -10.13 -29.07
CA GLU A 155 18.35 -9.80 -28.05
C GLU A 155 17.24 -8.87 -28.58
N LEU A 156 17.38 -8.32 -29.78
CA LEU A 156 16.40 -7.41 -30.39
C LEU A 156 15.62 -8.12 -31.51
N ARG A 157 14.32 -7.87 -31.58
CA ARG A 157 13.51 -8.33 -32.72
C ARG A 157 13.79 -7.46 -33.94
N ASP A 158 13.63 -8.01 -35.14
CA ASP A 158 13.83 -7.25 -36.39
C ASP A 158 12.58 -6.44 -36.79
N GLU A 159 11.40 -6.80 -36.27
CA GLU A 159 10.12 -6.23 -36.68
C GLU A 159 9.48 -5.36 -35.57
N ASN A 160 8.51 -4.53 -35.95
CA ASN A 160 7.69 -3.71 -35.06
C ASN A 160 8.48 -2.70 -34.20
N TRP A 161 9.51 -2.08 -34.77
CA TRP A 161 10.19 -0.94 -34.15
C TRP A 161 9.37 0.33 -34.34
N VAL A 162 9.16 1.12 -33.28
CA VAL A 162 8.60 2.47 -33.40
C VAL A 162 9.75 3.46 -33.58
N ARG A 163 9.77 4.18 -34.71
CA ARG A 163 10.79 5.21 -34.98
C ARG A 163 10.14 6.57 -35.18
N THR A 164 10.68 7.60 -34.54
CA THR A 164 10.21 8.99 -34.66
C THR A 164 11.04 9.78 -35.69
N PRO A 165 10.52 10.89 -36.25
CA PRO A 165 11.35 11.92 -36.87
C PRO A 165 12.29 12.55 -35.83
N ALA A 166 13.19 13.43 -36.28
CA ALA A 166 13.95 14.28 -35.36
C ALA A 166 13.04 15.36 -34.77
N LEU A 167 13.06 15.53 -33.46
CA LEU A 167 12.29 16.53 -32.71
C LEU A 167 13.22 17.60 -32.15
N GLN A 168 12.92 18.88 -32.41
CA GLN A 168 13.70 19.99 -31.86
C GLN A 168 13.25 20.36 -30.45
N ILE A 169 14.22 20.70 -29.59
CA ILE A 169 13.95 21.23 -28.25
C ILE A 169 13.44 22.69 -28.33
N ALA A 170 13.93 23.46 -29.31
CA ALA A 170 13.51 24.83 -29.58
C ALA A 170 13.19 24.98 -31.08
N GLY A 171 11.96 25.39 -31.40
CA GLY A 171 11.46 25.45 -32.78
C GLY A 171 12.08 26.59 -33.59
N ASP A 172 12.92 26.24 -34.56
CA ASP A 172 13.48 27.16 -35.57
C ASP A 172 13.55 26.56 -36.99
N ASP A 173 12.97 25.37 -37.20
CA ASP A 173 12.93 24.61 -38.45
C ASP A 173 14.32 24.25 -39.05
N SER A 174 15.40 24.28 -38.25
CA SER A 174 16.72 23.84 -38.70
C SER A 174 17.58 23.14 -37.62
N LEU A 175 18.45 22.20 -38.00
CA LEU A 175 19.30 21.48 -37.04
C LEU A 175 20.33 22.36 -36.28
N THR A 176 20.30 23.68 -36.43
CA THR A 176 21.11 24.61 -35.61
C THR A 176 20.77 24.52 -34.13
N ASN A 177 19.53 24.16 -33.80
CA ASN A 177 19.12 23.87 -32.44
C ASN A 177 19.27 22.38 -32.10
N PRO A 178 19.52 22.05 -30.81
CA PRO A 178 19.63 20.66 -30.38
C PRO A 178 18.31 19.92 -30.64
N ALA A 179 18.43 18.76 -31.28
CA ALA A 179 17.30 17.90 -31.63
C ALA A 179 17.59 16.46 -31.20
N PHE A 180 16.57 15.61 -31.14
CA PHE A 180 16.75 14.19 -30.86
C PHE A 180 15.75 13.34 -31.65
N SER A 181 16.09 12.08 -31.92
CA SER A 181 15.18 11.08 -32.49
C SER A 181 15.14 9.86 -31.59
N ILE A 182 13.97 9.22 -31.48
CA ILE A 182 13.72 8.08 -30.60
C ILE A 182 13.43 6.84 -31.46
N ALA A 183 14.00 5.70 -31.07
CA ALA A 183 13.64 4.40 -31.61
C ALA A 183 13.37 3.41 -30.46
N TYR A 184 12.21 2.76 -30.51
CA TYR A 184 11.78 1.73 -29.56
C TYR A 184 11.92 0.35 -30.21
N ALA A 185 12.79 -0.48 -29.66
CA ALA A 185 13.12 -1.81 -30.17
C ALA A 185 12.63 -2.91 -29.20
N PRO A 186 11.65 -3.74 -29.57
CA PRO A 186 11.19 -4.80 -28.68
C PRO A 186 12.24 -5.90 -28.52
N LEU A 187 12.34 -6.45 -27.31
CA LEU A 187 13.26 -7.56 -26.98
C LEU A 187 12.71 -8.91 -27.49
N THR A 188 13.60 -9.85 -27.83
CA THR A 188 13.21 -11.18 -28.35
C THR A 188 12.55 -12.08 -27.31
N ASP A 189 12.84 -11.86 -26.03
CA ASP A 189 12.25 -12.59 -24.91
C ASP A 189 10.83 -12.11 -24.56
N GLY A 190 10.36 -11.03 -25.21
CA GLY A 190 9.07 -10.39 -24.96
C GLY A 190 8.96 -9.71 -23.59
N SER A 191 10.07 -9.56 -22.85
CA SER A 191 10.08 -9.01 -21.49
C SER A 191 10.06 -7.48 -21.47
N GLY A 192 10.37 -6.83 -22.59
CA GLY A 192 10.56 -5.38 -22.61
C GLY A 192 10.95 -4.79 -23.95
N VAL A 193 11.44 -3.56 -23.88
CA VAL A 193 11.79 -2.71 -25.01
C VAL A 193 13.10 -1.98 -24.71
N ARG A 194 14.04 -1.99 -25.66
CA ARG A 194 15.21 -1.12 -25.66
C ARG A 194 14.88 0.19 -26.34
N VAL A 195 15.09 1.30 -25.64
CA VAL A 195 14.91 2.64 -26.20
C VAL A 195 16.27 3.18 -26.60
N PHE A 196 16.40 3.59 -27.86
CA PHE A 196 17.54 4.33 -28.37
C PHE A 196 17.14 5.78 -28.57
N VAL A 197 17.97 6.71 -28.10
CA VAL A 197 17.81 8.13 -28.37
C VAL A 197 19.09 8.67 -28.98
N THR A 198 18.98 9.23 -30.18
CA THR A 198 20.09 9.91 -30.86
C THR A 198 19.85 11.41 -30.78
N GLY A 199 20.71 12.12 -30.06
CA GLY A 199 20.76 13.57 -30.04
C GLY A 199 21.66 14.12 -31.14
N TYR A 200 21.24 15.24 -31.73
CA TYR A 200 21.90 15.93 -32.83
C TYR A 200 22.31 17.33 -32.38
N GLY A 201 23.55 17.71 -32.71
CA GLY A 201 24.06 19.08 -32.66
C GLY A 201 24.77 19.42 -33.96
N THR A 202 25.13 20.69 -34.16
CA THR A 202 25.77 21.16 -35.40
C THR A 202 27.05 21.92 -35.13
N VAL A 203 28.10 21.60 -35.88
CA VAL A 203 29.37 22.33 -35.86
C VAL A 203 29.55 23.02 -37.21
N GLU A 204 29.87 24.32 -37.19
CA GLU A 204 30.33 25.03 -38.38
C GLU A 204 31.72 24.57 -38.81
N GLU A 205 31.84 24.14 -40.05
CA GLU A 205 33.11 23.80 -40.69
C GLU A 205 33.48 24.87 -41.72
N TYR A 206 34.59 25.56 -41.46
CA TYR A 206 35.15 26.54 -42.37
C TYR A 206 36.00 25.84 -43.43
N GLN A 207 35.54 25.90 -44.68
CA GLN A 207 36.25 25.36 -45.82
C GLN A 207 37.42 26.28 -46.23
N SER A 208 38.43 25.69 -46.86
CA SER A 208 39.63 26.41 -47.34
C SER A 208 39.33 27.52 -48.37
N ASN A 209 38.14 27.50 -48.97
CA ASN A 209 37.64 28.52 -49.91
C ASN A 209 36.86 29.67 -49.22
N GLY A 210 36.76 29.66 -47.89
CA GLY A 210 36.01 30.67 -47.12
C GLY A 210 34.51 30.40 -47.00
N SER A 211 33.99 29.28 -47.54
CA SER A 211 32.60 28.86 -47.30
C SER A 211 32.45 28.17 -45.95
N VAL A 212 31.27 28.31 -45.34
CA VAL A 212 30.91 27.63 -44.09
C VAL A 212 29.94 26.49 -44.44
N THR A 213 30.29 25.27 -44.06
CA THR A 213 29.44 24.08 -44.17
C THR A 213 29.11 23.56 -42.80
N THR A 214 27.87 23.14 -42.54
CA THR A 214 27.47 22.60 -41.25
C THR A 214 27.69 21.09 -41.23
N LYS A 215 28.35 20.57 -40.18
CA LYS A 215 28.51 19.14 -39.94
C LYS A 215 27.74 18.74 -38.68
N THR A 216 26.93 17.68 -38.80
CA THR A 216 26.15 17.15 -37.69
C THR A 216 27.03 16.31 -36.76
N VAL A 217 26.88 16.54 -35.45
CA VAL A 217 27.46 15.73 -34.38
C VAL A 217 26.32 14.97 -33.71
N THR A 218 26.51 13.66 -33.53
CA THR A 218 25.49 12.79 -32.94
C THR A 218 25.98 12.11 -31.68
N ARG A 219 25.10 11.96 -30.69
CA ARG A 219 25.30 11.12 -29.51
C ARG A 219 24.10 10.20 -29.35
N THR A 220 24.36 8.90 -29.29
CA THR A 220 23.32 7.91 -29.04
C THR A 220 23.47 7.36 -27.65
N ILE A 221 22.37 7.33 -26.92
CA ILE A 221 22.24 6.64 -25.63
C ILE A 221 21.13 5.60 -25.74
N SER A 222 21.23 4.53 -24.96
CA SER A 222 20.20 3.51 -24.92
C SER A 222 19.91 3.03 -23.50
N ARG A 223 18.68 2.61 -23.25
CA ARG A 223 18.25 2.01 -21.97
C ARG A 223 17.17 0.98 -22.21
N ASP A 224 17.16 -0.07 -21.38
CA ASP A 224 16.14 -1.11 -21.44
C ASP A 224 15.02 -0.81 -20.44
N TYR A 225 13.79 -1.13 -20.83
CA TYR A 225 12.59 -0.98 -20.05
C TYR A 225 11.77 -2.26 -20.08
N HIS A 226 11.35 -2.75 -18.91
CA HIS A 226 10.38 -3.83 -18.81
C HIS A 226 8.96 -3.28 -18.82
N VAL A 227 8.07 -3.95 -19.55
CA VAL A 227 6.64 -3.73 -19.46
C VAL A 227 6.10 -4.80 -18.52
N THR A 228 5.55 -4.38 -17.39
CA THR A 228 5.14 -5.27 -16.30
C THR A 228 3.77 -4.88 -15.78
N LYS A 229 3.05 -5.83 -15.20
CA LYS A 229 1.87 -5.55 -14.40
C LYS A 229 2.32 -5.41 -12.96
N ARG A 230 2.22 -4.21 -12.40
CA ARG A 230 2.64 -3.91 -11.03
C ARG A 230 1.58 -3.06 -10.35
N ASN A 231 1.44 -3.26 -9.06
CA ASN A 231 0.71 -2.32 -8.23
C ASN A 231 1.72 -1.41 -7.51
N GLU A 232 1.79 -0.14 -7.90
CA GLU A 232 2.66 0.86 -7.24
C GLU A 232 2.12 1.28 -5.86
N PHE A 233 0.86 0.94 -5.57
CA PHE A 233 0.20 1.33 -4.34
C PHE A 233 0.37 0.28 -3.24
N ALA A 234 0.73 0.75 -2.05
CA ALA A 234 0.58 0.02 -0.81
C ALA A 234 -0.90 -0.19 -0.48
N ILE A 235 -1.73 0.84 -0.70
CA ILE A 235 -3.17 0.81 -0.38
C ILE A 235 -3.95 1.45 -1.54
N ILE A 236 -4.97 0.76 -2.05
CA ILE A 236 -6.00 1.31 -2.93
C ILE A 236 -7.36 1.10 -2.26
N SER A 237 -8.04 2.20 -1.94
CA SER A 237 -9.30 2.18 -1.21
C SER A 237 -10.45 2.83 -1.98
N ASN A 238 -11.50 2.06 -2.29
CA ASN A 238 -12.80 2.60 -2.68
C ASN A 238 -13.57 3.26 -1.52
N PRO A 239 -13.64 2.68 -0.30
CA PRO A 239 -14.17 3.39 0.84
C PRO A 239 -13.18 4.50 1.27
N ARG A 240 -13.63 5.38 2.18
CA ARG A 240 -12.69 6.32 2.82
C ARG A 240 -11.66 5.58 3.67
N LEU A 241 -10.47 6.14 3.81
CA LEU A 241 -9.34 5.53 4.51
C LEU A 241 -9.04 6.27 5.81
N GLN A 242 -8.75 5.52 6.88
CA GLN A 242 -8.32 6.07 8.15
C GLN A 242 -7.01 5.41 8.58
N LEU A 243 -5.97 6.21 8.80
CA LEU A 243 -4.65 5.77 9.30
C LEU A 243 -4.43 6.32 10.72
N GLY A 244 -4.51 5.44 11.70
CA GLY A 244 -4.51 5.76 13.12
C GLY A 244 -3.11 5.94 13.68
N ARG A 245 -2.97 5.88 15.00
CA ARG A 245 -1.65 5.82 15.66
C ARG A 245 -0.98 4.47 15.41
N ASN A 246 0.34 4.47 15.45
CA ASN A 246 1.25 3.35 15.25
C ASN A 246 1.01 2.64 13.90
N VAL A 247 0.81 3.44 12.85
CA VAL A 247 0.64 2.96 11.47
C VAL A 247 1.72 3.53 10.58
N SER A 248 2.45 2.69 9.86
CA SER A 248 3.45 3.09 8.87
C SER A 248 3.11 2.51 7.50
N VAL A 249 3.21 3.34 6.45
CA VAL A 249 2.95 2.90 5.07
C VAL A 249 4.16 3.23 4.20
N VAL A 250 4.72 2.23 3.56
CA VAL A 250 5.79 2.36 2.57
C VAL A 250 5.21 2.02 1.19
N GLY A 251 5.11 3.02 0.32
CA GLY A 251 4.46 2.93 -0.98
C GLY A 251 3.32 3.95 -1.14
N ASP A 252 2.78 4.04 -2.36
CA ASP A 252 1.75 5.03 -2.68
C ASP A 252 0.40 4.64 -2.03
N VAL A 253 -0.39 5.65 -1.64
CA VAL A 253 -1.72 5.48 -1.04
C VAL A 253 -2.75 6.09 -1.97
N GLY A 254 -3.76 5.32 -2.39
CA GLY A 254 -4.80 5.75 -3.30
C GLY A 254 -6.17 5.66 -2.67
N VAL A 255 -6.92 6.77 -2.62
CA VAL A 255 -8.30 6.79 -2.09
C VAL A 255 -9.28 7.35 -3.11
N ARG A 256 -10.30 6.55 -3.43
CA ARG A 256 -11.27 6.81 -4.48
C ARG A 256 -12.59 7.38 -4.00
N TYR A 257 -12.81 7.45 -2.69
CA TYR A 257 -14.02 8.01 -2.11
C TYR A 257 -14.22 9.48 -2.53
N THR A 258 -15.42 9.80 -3.05
CA THR A 258 -15.75 11.14 -3.58
C THR A 258 -16.94 11.83 -2.94
N ASP A 259 -17.73 11.14 -2.11
CA ASP A 259 -18.93 11.75 -1.49
C ASP A 259 -18.56 12.55 -0.22
N VAL A 260 -17.83 13.64 -0.43
CA VAL A 260 -17.32 14.55 0.60
C VAL A 260 -18.41 15.38 1.30
N SER A 261 -19.65 15.32 0.79
CA SER A 261 -20.79 16.04 1.36
C SER A 261 -21.39 15.35 2.58
N GLN A 262 -21.12 14.05 2.76
CA GLN A 262 -21.63 13.29 3.89
C GLN A 262 -20.98 13.71 5.20
N ILE A 263 -21.69 13.48 6.31
CA ILE A 263 -21.09 13.57 7.64
C ILE A 263 -19.93 12.58 7.71
N ASN A 264 -18.74 13.06 8.10
CA ASN A 264 -17.49 12.30 8.12
C ASN A 264 -17.01 11.84 6.72
N GLY A 265 -17.47 12.47 5.63
CA GLY A 265 -17.08 12.17 4.25
C GLY A 265 -15.64 12.57 3.87
N ASP A 266 -14.74 12.66 4.83
CA ASP A 266 -13.33 12.97 4.57
C ASP A 266 -12.65 11.76 3.90
N PRO A 267 -12.16 11.87 2.64
CA PRO A 267 -11.66 10.72 1.90
C PRO A 267 -10.53 10.00 2.64
N ILE A 268 -9.64 10.77 3.27
CA ILE A 268 -8.58 10.23 4.13
C ILE A 268 -8.51 11.00 5.44
N VAL A 269 -8.26 10.30 6.54
CA VAL A 269 -7.90 10.89 7.84
C VAL A 269 -6.67 10.17 8.37
N MET A 270 -5.66 10.93 8.78
CA MET A 270 -4.41 10.43 9.34
C MET A 270 -4.15 11.05 10.71
N ARG A 271 -3.75 10.22 11.67
CA ARG A 271 -3.34 10.65 13.02
C ARG A 271 -1.81 10.65 13.13
N SER A 272 -1.31 11.58 13.94
CA SER A 272 0.10 11.60 14.34
C SER A 272 0.35 10.53 15.39
N ASP A 273 1.54 9.93 15.36
CA ASP A 273 1.90 8.81 16.24
C ASP A 273 2.34 9.26 17.63
N PHE A 274 2.77 10.53 17.75
CA PHE A 274 3.43 11.04 18.95
C PHE A 274 2.51 11.82 19.92
N PHE A 275 1.26 12.10 19.54
CA PHE A 275 0.28 12.71 20.46
C PHE A 275 -0.15 11.76 21.58
N GLY A 276 -0.37 12.30 22.77
CA GLY A 276 -0.86 11.56 23.95
C GLY A 276 0.21 10.74 24.65
N LEU A 277 1.49 10.89 24.29
CA LEU A 277 2.63 10.29 24.99
C LEU A 277 3.02 11.12 26.22
N ASP A 278 3.13 12.44 26.05
CA ASP A 278 3.47 13.40 27.11
C ASP A 278 2.77 14.76 26.88
N PRO A 279 2.17 15.39 27.91
CA PRO A 279 1.46 16.66 27.74
C PRO A 279 2.31 17.85 27.28
N ALA A 280 3.61 17.88 27.58
CA ALA A 280 4.53 18.89 27.06
C ALA A 280 4.91 18.61 25.61
N LEU A 281 5.10 17.34 25.22
CA LEU A 281 5.24 16.96 23.82
C LEU A 281 4.00 17.35 23.00
N ASP A 282 2.79 17.11 23.53
CA ASP A 282 1.54 17.47 22.86
C ASP A 282 1.44 18.96 22.53
N ARG A 283 1.87 19.83 23.44
CA ARG A 283 1.93 21.28 23.20
C ARG A 283 2.95 21.65 22.12
N LYS A 284 4.12 21.00 22.11
CA LYS A 284 5.15 21.19 21.06
C LYS A 284 4.60 20.77 19.69
N LEU A 285 3.93 19.61 19.63
CA LEU A 285 3.30 19.11 18.41
C LEU A 285 2.13 20.00 17.95
N GLU A 286 1.33 20.54 18.86
CA GLU A 286 0.25 21.47 18.52
C GLU A 286 0.79 22.75 17.86
N ASP A 287 1.86 23.32 18.40
CA ASP A 287 2.53 24.46 17.80
C ASP A 287 3.19 24.13 16.45
N PHE A 288 3.83 22.96 16.32
CA PHE A 288 4.35 22.48 15.04
C PHE A 288 3.23 22.40 13.98
N TYR A 289 2.11 21.76 14.31
CA TYR A 289 0.98 21.61 13.39
C TYR A 289 0.25 22.94 13.12
N ASN A 290 0.30 23.92 14.02
CA ASN A 290 -0.10 25.30 13.71
C ASN A 290 0.77 25.89 12.61
N GLY A 291 2.08 25.69 12.67
CA GLY A 291 3.04 26.09 11.65
C GLY A 291 2.80 25.41 10.30
N VAL A 292 2.67 24.07 10.29
CA VAL A 292 2.37 23.27 9.08
C VAL A 292 1.13 23.80 8.39
N ARG A 293 0.01 23.97 9.11
CA ARG A 293 -1.25 24.46 8.54
C ARG A 293 -1.15 25.80 7.81
N GLN A 294 -0.23 26.67 8.23
CA GLN A 294 -0.12 28.02 7.70
C GLN A 294 0.98 28.16 6.65
N TYR A 295 2.09 27.42 6.77
CA TYR A 295 3.30 27.69 6.01
C TYR A 295 3.76 26.55 5.10
N ASP A 296 3.30 25.31 5.32
CA ASP A 296 3.59 24.18 4.44
C ASP A 296 3.05 24.45 3.02
N GLN A 297 3.94 24.44 2.03
CA GLN A 297 3.60 24.76 0.64
C GLN A 297 3.32 23.54 -0.22
N ASP A 298 3.87 22.37 0.13
CA ASP A 298 3.76 21.16 -0.69
C ASP A 298 2.92 20.06 -0.04
N GLY A 299 2.43 20.30 1.18
CA GLY A 299 1.48 19.44 1.87
C GLY A 299 2.11 18.13 2.36
N ASP A 300 3.42 18.14 2.56
CA ASP A 300 4.19 16.99 2.99
C ASP A 300 4.22 16.82 4.53
N ASN A 301 3.59 17.76 5.25
CA ASN A 301 3.53 17.85 6.71
C ASN A 301 4.91 17.99 7.37
N ARG A 302 5.85 18.64 6.68
CA ARG A 302 7.18 18.96 7.17
C ARG A 302 7.48 20.44 6.89
N LEU A 303 8.35 21.03 7.68
CA LEU A 303 8.78 22.41 7.49
C LEU A 303 10.26 22.46 7.17
N ARG A 304 10.60 22.99 6.00
CA ARG A 304 12.00 23.19 5.59
C ARG A 304 12.64 24.33 6.36
N VAL A 305 13.73 24.03 7.05
CA VAL A 305 14.47 25.01 7.89
C VAL A 305 15.03 26.16 7.05
N SER A 306 15.43 25.90 5.81
CA SER A 306 16.06 26.89 4.92
C SER A 306 15.10 27.55 3.93
N HIS A 307 13.81 27.16 3.92
CA HIS A 307 12.84 27.67 2.96
C HIS A 307 12.20 28.96 3.47
N SER A 308 12.15 29.99 2.63
CA SER A 308 11.78 31.36 3.04
C SER A 308 10.36 31.52 3.59
N VAL A 309 9.45 30.60 3.28
CA VAL A 309 8.05 30.60 3.77
C VAL A 309 7.88 29.62 4.92
N GLU A 310 8.06 28.32 4.68
CA GLU A 310 7.98 27.26 5.69
C GLU A 310 8.79 27.50 6.97
N SER A 311 10.00 28.06 6.89
CA SER A 311 10.80 28.31 8.09
C SER A 311 10.12 29.29 9.05
N GLN A 312 9.18 30.12 8.59
CA GLN A 312 8.39 31.03 9.42
C GLN A 312 7.34 30.29 10.26
N GLY A 313 7.01 29.05 9.91
CA GLY A 313 6.11 28.20 10.68
C GLY A 313 6.75 27.56 11.90
N LEU A 314 8.08 27.61 12.02
CA LEU A 314 8.81 27.08 13.17
C LEU A 314 8.72 28.05 14.36
N PRO A 315 8.22 27.61 15.52
CA PRO A 315 8.24 28.45 16.72
C PRO A 315 9.68 28.80 17.14
N PRO A 316 9.90 29.96 17.79
CA PRO A 316 11.25 30.38 18.18
C PRO A 316 11.82 29.53 19.31
N ASP A 317 13.15 29.32 19.30
CA ASP A 317 13.87 28.53 20.30
C ASP A 317 13.68 29.03 21.74
N SER A 318 13.33 30.31 21.91
CA SER A 318 13.06 30.94 23.21
C SER A 318 11.73 30.55 23.84
N ARG A 319 10.90 29.74 23.16
CA ARG A 319 9.60 29.33 23.68
C ARG A 319 9.79 28.26 24.75
N ASP A 320 9.23 28.54 25.92
CA ASP A 320 9.25 27.69 27.11
C ASP A 320 8.03 26.77 27.12
N TYR A 321 8.25 25.45 27.16
CA TYR A 321 7.17 24.48 27.29
C TYR A 321 7.12 23.81 28.67
N ASP A 322 8.16 23.81 29.48
CA ASP A 322 8.17 23.14 30.79
C ASP A 322 7.92 24.09 31.98
N GLY A 323 7.91 25.40 31.73
CA GLY A 323 7.66 26.46 32.69
C GLY A 323 8.88 26.82 33.54
N ASP A 324 10.10 26.50 33.08
CA ASP A 324 11.36 26.80 33.78
C ASP A 324 11.94 28.20 33.50
N ASP A 325 11.22 29.03 32.72
CA ASP A 325 11.60 30.36 32.23
C ASP A 325 12.82 30.34 31.28
N ARG A 326 13.12 29.20 30.65
CA ARG A 326 14.16 29.04 29.61
C ARG A 326 13.53 28.54 28.31
N GLY A 327 14.20 28.80 27.20
CA GLY A 327 13.76 28.31 25.90
C GLY A 327 14.18 26.85 25.69
N ASP A 328 13.25 26.03 25.22
CA ASP A 328 13.44 24.58 25.04
C ASP A 328 14.23 24.20 23.78
N ASN A 329 14.39 25.11 22.81
CA ASN A 329 14.91 24.77 21.46
C ASN A 329 14.19 23.56 20.83
N ALA A 330 12.87 23.47 21.00
CA ALA A 330 12.07 22.28 20.73
C ALA A 330 11.96 21.87 19.24
N PHE A 331 12.43 22.71 18.30
CA PHE A 331 12.24 22.53 16.85
C PHE A 331 13.58 22.46 16.10
N ALA A 332 14.59 21.88 16.72
CA ALA A 332 15.90 21.66 16.10
C ALA A 332 15.86 20.53 15.05
N ASP A 333 16.63 20.69 13.97
CA ASP A 333 16.83 19.65 12.95
C ASP A 333 17.83 18.59 13.46
N ILE A 334 17.41 17.84 14.47
CA ILE A 334 18.21 16.77 15.08
C ILE A 334 18.46 15.60 14.11
N THR A 335 17.58 15.42 13.12
CA THR A 335 17.74 14.40 12.07
C THR A 335 18.76 14.81 11.00
N GLY A 336 19.05 16.11 10.87
CA GLY A 336 19.97 16.64 9.86
C GLY A 336 19.45 16.52 8.43
N THR A 337 18.13 16.43 8.25
CA THR A 337 17.50 16.24 6.94
C THR A 337 17.20 17.54 6.22
N GLY A 338 17.31 18.68 6.91
CA GLY A 338 16.85 19.99 6.45
C GLY A 338 15.36 20.24 6.67
N TYR A 339 14.65 19.30 7.30
CA TYR A 339 13.22 19.33 7.56
C TYR A 339 12.94 19.11 9.06
N ILE A 340 11.96 19.83 9.58
CA ILE A 340 11.36 19.55 10.89
C ILE A 340 10.02 18.85 10.65
N ASP A 341 9.85 17.70 11.28
CA ASP A 341 8.59 16.97 11.32
C ASP A 341 8.28 16.51 12.75
N GLU A 342 7.16 15.81 12.94
CA GLU A 342 6.77 15.34 14.28
C GLU A 342 7.79 14.38 14.91
N PHE A 343 8.57 13.65 14.10
CA PHE A 343 9.63 12.78 14.60
C PHE A 343 10.83 13.59 15.07
N SER A 344 11.22 14.65 14.34
CA SER A 344 12.23 15.62 14.84
C SER A 344 11.83 16.25 16.18
N VAL A 345 10.55 16.58 16.37
CA VAL A 345 10.02 17.13 17.63
C VAL A 345 10.04 16.09 18.75
N PHE A 346 9.65 14.85 18.45
CA PHE A 346 9.71 13.73 19.39
C PHE A 346 11.15 13.44 19.85
N LEU A 347 12.10 13.33 18.90
CA LEU A 347 13.52 13.14 19.21
C LEU A 347 14.05 14.31 20.05
N THR A 348 13.74 15.56 19.68
CA THR A 348 14.16 16.72 20.49
C THR A 348 13.59 16.68 21.90
N HIS A 349 12.41 16.09 22.13
CA HIS A 349 11.81 15.98 23.46
C HIS A 349 12.50 14.91 24.33
N TYR A 350 12.77 13.72 23.79
CA TYR A 350 13.30 12.59 24.57
C TYR A 350 14.81 12.43 24.51
N ALA A 351 15.46 12.84 23.42
CA ALA A 351 16.89 12.67 23.18
C ALA A 351 17.76 13.87 23.58
N ALA A 352 17.18 14.95 24.12
CA ALA A 352 17.89 16.20 24.37
C ALA A 352 19.16 16.05 25.22
N GLU A 353 19.19 15.10 26.16
CA GLU A 353 20.32 14.86 27.07
C GLU A 353 21.27 13.75 26.60
N SER A 354 20.73 12.69 25.97
CA SER A 354 21.45 11.46 25.59
C SER A 354 21.92 11.45 24.12
N GLY A 355 21.32 12.25 23.25
CA GLY A 355 21.57 12.25 21.81
C GLY A 355 20.75 11.23 21.01
N SER A 356 20.15 10.24 21.69
CA SER A 356 19.22 9.25 21.13
C SER A 356 18.10 8.89 22.13
N VAL A 357 17.01 8.31 21.64
CA VAL A 357 15.93 7.76 22.46
C VAL A 357 16.16 6.26 22.62
N VAL A 358 16.40 5.79 23.85
CA VAL A 358 16.71 4.40 24.14
C VAL A 358 15.44 3.66 24.55
N GLY A 359 15.16 2.57 23.84
CA GLY A 359 14.00 1.71 24.12
C GLY A 359 14.22 0.77 25.31
N PRO A 360 13.18 0.03 25.74
CA PRO A 360 13.29 -0.95 26.81
C PRO A 360 14.32 -2.05 26.51
N ALA A 361 15.15 -2.43 27.50
CA ALA A 361 16.24 -3.42 27.36
C ALA A 361 15.80 -4.85 26.93
N VAL A 362 14.49 -5.10 26.84
CA VAL A 362 13.90 -6.40 26.44
C VAL A 362 14.00 -6.62 24.92
N VAL A 363 14.44 -5.62 24.15
CA VAL A 363 14.29 -5.60 22.68
C VAL A 363 15.56 -6.00 21.91
N THR A 364 16.78 -5.79 22.45
CA THR A 364 18.01 -6.00 21.65
C THR A 364 19.24 -6.42 22.48
N PRO A 365 19.43 -7.71 22.80
CA PRO A 365 20.61 -8.18 23.55
C PRO A 365 21.95 -7.95 22.82
N ALA A 366 21.90 -7.72 21.49
CA ALA A 366 23.06 -7.58 20.62
C ALA A 366 23.40 -6.12 20.25
N SER A 367 22.59 -5.12 20.66
CA SER A 367 22.84 -3.75 20.23
C SER A 367 23.81 -2.98 21.14
N PRO A 368 24.41 -1.88 20.64
CA PRO A 368 25.27 -1.00 21.43
C PRO A 368 24.57 -0.38 22.66
N SER A 369 23.24 -0.33 22.66
CA SER A 369 22.41 0.32 23.69
C SER A 369 21.92 -0.63 24.78
N ALA A 370 22.20 -1.93 24.67
CA ALA A 370 21.74 -2.97 25.62
C ALA A 370 22.13 -2.70 27.09
N SER A 371 23.15 -1.87 27.35
CA SER A 371 23.58 -1.47 28.70
C SER A 371 23.08 -0.10 29.17
N GLN A 372 22.31 0.61 28.34
CA GLN A 372 21.77 1.93 28.66
C GLN A 372 20.39 1.81 29.33
N GLU A 373 20.05 2.75 30.22
CA GLU A 373 18.70 2.79 30.80
C GLU A 373 17.72 3.38 29.78
N ALA A 374 16.58 2.71 29.62
CA ALA A 374 15.53 3.18 28.71
C ALA A 374 14.96 4.52 29.16
N ASN A 375 14.96 5.52 28.27
CA ASN A 375 14.35 6.82 28.50
C ASN A 375 12.97 6.96 27.85
N PHE A 376 12.53 5.94 27.10
CA PHE A 376 11.19 5.84 26.53
C PHE A 376 10.58 4.46 26.77
N ALA A 377 9.51 4.41 27.59
CA ALA A 377 8.78 3.18 27.92
C ALA A 377 7.26 3.35 27.79
N ALA A 378 6.79 4.50 27.31
CA ALA A 378 5.36 4.83 27.24
C ALA A 378 4.62 3.99 26.19
N ASP A 379 5.28 3.62 25.09
CA ASP A 379 4.71 2.79 24.03
C ASP A 379 5.82 1.97 23.34
N LEU A 380 5.88 0.67 23.66
CA LEU A 380 6.89 -0.23 23.09
C LEU A 380 6.59 -0.54 21.61
N ASP A 381 5.32 -0.67 21.25
CA ASP A 381 4.94 -1.02 19.88
C ASP A 381 5.26 0.14 18.91
N LEU A 382 5.11 1.39 19.34
CA LEU A 382 5.59 2.57 18.58
C LEU A 382 7.11 2.57 18.44
N PHE A 383 7.85 2.27 19.51
CA PHE A 383 9.31 2.20 19.46
C PHE A 383 9.76 1.18 18.40
N LEU A 384 9.20 -0.03 18.46
CA LEU A 384 9.50 -1.11 17.51
C LEU A 384 9.12 -0.72 16.07
N LEU A 385 7.97 -0.08 15.88
CA LEU A 385 7.53 0.38 14.55
C LEU A 385 8.54 1.34 13.92
N VAL A 386 9.16 2.22 14.72
CA VAL A 386 10.13 3.20 14.24
C VAL A 386 11.51 2.57 14.02
N ASP A 387 12.04 1.88 15.02
CA ASP A 387 13.38 1.26 14.99
C ASP A 387 13.49 0.21 13.87
N GLN A 388 12.43 -0.59 13.70
CA GLN A 388 12.38 -1.65 12.69
C GLN A 388 11.87 -1.14 11.34
N ALA A 389 11.59 0.17 11.20
CA ALA A 389 11.12 0.74 9.95
C ALA A 389 12.16 0.57 8.84
N VAL A 390 11.75 -0.04 7.73
CA VAL A 390 12.55 -0.24 6.51
C VAL A 390 13.85 -1.01 6.80
N PRO A 391 13.80 -2.34 6.78
CA PRO A 391 14.92 -3.20 7.16
C PRO A 391 16.22 -3.03 6.36
N ASP A 392 16.17 -2.98 5.03
CA ASP A 392 17.35 -2.88 4.15
C ASP A 392 17.85 -1.42 4.05
N ARG A 393 18.38 -0.89 5.15
CA ARG A 393 18.84 0.51 5.24
C ARG A 393 20.10 0.76 4.41
N ASN A 394 20.98 -0.23 4.31
CA ASN A 394 22.21 -0.11 3.53
C ASN A 394 22.01 -0.41 2.02
N ARG A 395 20.84 -0.94 1.62
CA ARG A 395 20.42 -1.23 0.24
C ARG A 395 21.25 -2.29 -0.45
N ASN A 396 21.72 -3.28 0.30
CA ASN A 396 22.48 -4.41 -0.24
C ASN A 396 21.56 -5.60 -0.63
N GLY A 397 20.27 -5.54 -0.28
CA GLY A 397 19.26 -6.56 -0.58
C GLY A 397 19.19 -7.70 0.43
N VAL A 398 19.90 -7.61 1.56
CA VAL A 398 19.86 -8.54 2.68
C VAL A 398 19.50 -7.74 3.92
N SER A 399 18.42 -8.12 4.60
CA SER A 399 17.96 -7.44 5.82
C SER A 399 17.08 -8.38 6.62
N GLY A 400 16.71 -8.01 7.85
CA GLY A 400 15.88 -8.86 8.72
C GLY A 400 16.70 -9.67 9.73
N PHE A 401 15.99 -10.51 10.47
CA PHE A 401 16.54 -11.45 11.45
C PHE A 401 15.82 -12.80 11.32
N GLU A 402 16.43 -13.84 11.88
CA GLU A 402 15.78 -15.14 12.06
C GLU A 402 14.74 -15.04 13.19
N ASP A 403 13.48 -14.82 12.85
CA ASP A 403 12.36 -14.77 13.79
C ASP A 403 11.84 -16.19 14.07
N GLU A 404 12.42 -16.87 15.06
CA GLU A 404 12.08 -18.27 15.35
C GLU A 404 10.67 -18.39 15.94
N ASN A 405 10.23 -17.40 16.69
CA ASN A 405 8.97 -17.45 17.42
C ASN A 405 7.80 -16.70 16.73
N HIS A 406 8.08 -16.05 15.61
CA HIS A 406 7.14 -15.38 14.72
C HIS A 406 6.39 -14.23 15.41
N ASN A 407 7.05 -13.50 16.32
CA ASN A 407 6.49 -12.32 16.98
C ASN A 407 6.91 -11.00 16.31
N ASN A 408 7.67 -11.08 15.22
CA ASN A 408 8.22 -9.95 14.47
C ASN A 408 8.95 -8.96 15.39
N ARG A 409 9.69 -9.48 16.36
CA ARG A 409 10.56 -8.76 17.28
C ARG A 409 11.81 -9.59 17.51
N LEU A 410 12.97 -8.94 17.44
CA LEU A 410 14.23 -9.60 17.74
C LEU A 410 14.25 -10.07 19.21
N ASP A 411 14.48 -11.36 19.41
CA ASP A 411 14.58 -11.99 20.73
C ASP A 411 15.98 -12.48 21.07
N ALA A 412 16.19 -12.77 22.36
CA ALA A 412 17.46 -13.33 22.83
C ALA A 412 17.72 -14.71 22.23
N GLY A 413 18.73 -14.79 21.36
CA GLY A 413 19.13 -16.02 20.66
C GLY A 413 18.92 -15.95 19.15
N GLU A 414 18.11 -15.00 18.67
CA GLU A 414 17.89 -14.76 17.25
C GLU A 414 19.05 -13.97 16.63
N THR A 415 19.29 -14.19 15.33
CA THR A 415 20.44 -13.63 14.62
C THR A 415 20.00 -12.75 13.46
N PHE A 416 20.65 -11.58 13.31
CA PHE A 416 20.49 -10.72 12.15
C PHE A 416 21.01 -11.38 10.86
N LEU A 417 20.31 -11.17 9.76
CA LEU A 417 20.63 -11.78 8.47
C LEU A 417 21.80 -11.07 7.75
N ASP A 418 21.93 -9.75 7.90
CA ASP A 418 22.90 -8.92 7.16
C ASP A 418 24.29 -8.85 7.83
N ARG A 419 24.91 -10.02 8.05
CA ARG A 419 26.23 -10.12 8.67
C ARG A 419 27.34 -10.03 7.62
N ASP A 420 28.18 -8.99 7.70
CA ASP A 420 29.41 -8.95 6.91
C ASP A 420 30.42 -10.00 7.43
N PRO A 421 30.79 -11.00 6.63
CA PRO A 421 31.69 -12.07 7.06
C PRO A 421 33.13 -11.61 7.30
N LEU A 422 33.56 -10.47 6.73
CA LEU A 422 34.91 -9.94 6.85
C LEU A 422 35.10 -9.09 8.10
N THR A 423 34.11 -8.26 8.43
CA THR A 423 34.16 -7.34 9.58
C THR A 423 33.43 -7.89 10.81
N GLY A 424 32.51 -8.84 10.61
CA GLY A 424 31.65 -9.38 11.67
C GLY A 424 30.54 -8.43 12.12
N VAL A 425 30.35 -7.30 11.42
CA VAL A 425 29.36 -6.27 11.70
C VAL A 425 28.05 -6.59 10.98
N TYR A 426 26.94 -6.19 11.58
CA TYR A 426 25.63 -6.21 10.94
C TYR A 426 25.36 -4.83 10.32
N SER A 427 25.43 -4.73 8.98
CA SER A 427 25.57 -3.44 8.32
C SER A 427 24.29 -2.59 8.40
N ASP A 428 23.11 -3.22 8.36
CA ASP A 428 21.83 -2.54 8.62
C ASP A 428 21.69 -2.03 10.06
N VAL A 429 22.14 -2.81 11.05
CA VAL A 429 22.13 -2.39 12.46
C VAL A 429 23.06 -1.18 12.66
N GLN A 430 24.21 -1.15 12.00
CA GLN A 430 25.08 0.02 12.01
C GLN A 430 24.44 1.25 11.32
N ALA A 431 23.52 1.01 10.39
CA ALA A 431 22.68 2.04 9.78
C ALA A 431 21.41 2.34 10.61
N GLY A 432 21.37 1.89 11.86
CA GLY A 432 20.35 2.20 12.87
C GLY A 432 19.14 1.26 12.89
N TRP A 433 19.11 0.19 12.09
CA TRP A 433 17.94 -0.68 12.04
C TRP A 433 17.95 -1.70 13.17
N ALA A 434 16.87 -1.73 13.96
CA ALA A 434 16.73 -2.65 15.09
C ALA A 434 17.92 -2.58 16.05
N ASP A 435 18.45 -1.38 16.26
CA ASP A 435 19.62 -1.13 17.11
C ASP A 435 19.25 -0.67 18.52
N GLY A 436 17.95 -0.57 18.82
CA GLY A 436 17.45 -0.21 20.14
C GLY A 436 17.66 1.26 20.51
N GLU A 437 18.03 2.13 19.56
CA GLU A 437 18.08 3.58 19.73
C GLU A 437 17.30 4.27 18.60
N LEU A 438 16.40 5.20 18.93
CA LEU A 438 15.82 6.08 17.93
C LEU A 438 16.68 7.34 17.82
N ASP A 439 17.21 7.58 16.64
CA ASP A 439 18.02 8.74 16.33
C ASP A 439 17.81 9.22 14.88
N ARG A 440 18.81 9.91 14.32
CA ARG A 440 18.76 10.42 12.95
C ARG A 440 18.73 9.34 11.87
N TYR A 441 19.10 8.09 12.19
CA TYR A 441 19.22 7.01 11.22
C TYR A 441 17.89 6.31 10.93
N ASP A 442 16.89 6.39 11.82
CA ASP A 442 15.56 5.76 11.61
C ASP A 442 14.73 6.43 10.52
N GLY A 443 14.89 7.75 10.39
CA GLY A 443 14.27 8.54 9.32
C GLY A 443 12.76 8.34 9.18
N TYR A 444 12.04 8.14 10.29
CA TYR A 444 10.62 7.78 10.31
C TYR A 444 9.74 8.73 9.50
N ASN A 445 8.81 8.17 8.73
CA ASN A 445 7.72 8.91 8.12
C ASN A 445 6.46 8.07 8.16
N LYS A 446 5.31 8.70 8.42
CA LYS A 446 4.00 8.04 8.46
C LYS A 446 3.68 7.36 7.12
N VAL A 447 3.92 8.08 6.03
CA VAL A 447 3.76 7.59 4.66
C VAL A 447 5.02 7.88 3.86
N ARG A 448 5.74 6.84 3.45
CA ARG A 448 6.85 6.92 2.48
C ARG A 448 6.31 6.62 1.08
N GLY A 449 5.61 7.60 0.51
CA GLY A 449 4.97 7.52 -0.81
C GLY A 449 4.16 8.78 -1.12
N THR A 450 3.44 8.77 -2.24
CA THR A 450 2.50 9.83 -2.61
C THR A 450 1.07 9.42 -2.25
N VAL A 451 0.27 10.36 -1.72
CA VAL A 451 -1.15 10.19 -1.44
C VAL A 451 -1.98 10.70 -2.63
N TYR A 452 -2.67 9.79 -3.31
CA TYR A 452 -3.56 10.08 -4.43
C TYR A 452 -5.03 10.06 -3.99
N LEU A 453 -5.74 11.15 -4.24
CA LEU A 453 -7.16 11.30 -3.92
C LEU A 453 -7.95 11.52 -5.20
N ARG A 454 -9.02 10.74 -5.39
CA ARG A 454 -9.96 10.97 -6.50
C ARG A 454 -10.78 12.24 -6.31
N SER A 455 -11.04 12.61 -5.06
CA SER A 455 -11.69 13.87 -4.69
C SER A 455 -10.83 15.07 -5.07
N GLY A 456 -11.45 16.12 -5.61
CA GLY A 456 -10.78 17.39 -5.86
C GLY A 456 -10.67 18.23 -4.58
N PHE A 457 -9.55 18.94 -4.41
CA PHE A 457 -9.27 19.79 -3.24
C PHE A 457 -10.40 20.79 -2.95
N GLY A 458 -10.79 21.60 -3.95
CA GLY A 458 -11.82 22.63 -3.75
C GLY A 458 -13.21 22.08 -3.42
N ALA A 459 -13.55 20.88 -3.90
CA ALA A 459 -14.82 20.23 -3.55
C ALA A 459 -14.81 19.75 -2.09
N TRP A 460 -13.68 19.17 -1.65
CA TRP A 460 -13.51 18.74 -0.27
C TRP A 460 -13.53 19.94 0.69
N GLU A 461 -12.79 21.00 0.39
CA GLU A 461 -12.71 22.20 1.22
C GLU A 461 -14.07 22.91 1.32
N SER A 462 -14.80 23.01 0.20
CA SER A 462 -16.14 23.61 0.20
C SER A 462 -17.14 22.81 1.03
N ALA A 463 -17.02 21.48 1.05
CA ALA A 463 -17.95 20.59 1.75
C ALA A 463 -17.66 20.48 3.25
N ARG A 464 -16.38 20.54 3.65
CA ARG A 464 -15.93 20.27 5.03
C ARG A 464 -15.40 21.51 5.76
N GLY A 465 -15.20 22.60 5.04
CA GLY A 465 -14.63 23.84 5.55
C GLY A 465 -13.11 23.90 5.38
N GLN A 466 -12.54 24.98 5.90
CA GLN A 466 -11.08 25.20 5.98
C GLN A 466 -10.46 24.18 6.95
N GLY A 467 -9.27 23.68 6.63
CA GLY A 467 -8.51 22.82 7.55
C GLY A 467 -8.38 21.36 7.16
N ILE A 468 -8.42 21.00 5.87
CA ILE A 468 -8.09 19.65 5.39
C ILE A 468 -6.73 19.18 5.93
N HIS A 469 -5.75 20.08 6.01
CA HIS A 469 -4.43 19.83 6.60
C HIS A 469 -4.48 19.41 8.09
N SER A 470 -5.56 19.71 8.82
CA SER A 470 -5.73 19.24 10.20
C SER A 470 -6.13 17.77 10.31
N LEU A 471 -6.65 17.19 9.22
CA LEU A 471 -7.13 15.81 9.11
C LEU A 471 -6.04 14.86 8.61
N ILE A 472 -5.01 15.37 7.95
CA ILE A 472 -3.88 14.60 7.44
C ILE A 472 -2.67 14.95 8.30
N ARG A 473 -2.46 14.22 9.41
CA ARG A 473 -1.28 14.35 10.28
C ARG A 473 -0.34 13.15 10.09
N GLY A 474 0.95 13.32 10.33
CA GLY A 474 1.99 12.37 9.91
C GLY A 474 2.80 12.93 8.77
N SER A 475 4.14 12.83 8.84
CA SER A 475 5.00 13.25 7.74
C SER A 475 4.81 12.34 6.51
N ILE A 476 4.71 12.96 5.34
CA ILE A 476 4.56 12.30 4.05
C ILE A 476 5.86 12.55 3.27
N ARG A 477 6.52 11.47 2.84
CA ARG A 477 7.75 11.54 2.07
C ARG A 477 7.56 10.89 0.70
N PRO A 478 7.25 11.67 -0.35
CA PRO A 478 7.14 11.14 -1.70
C PRO A 478 8.51 10.80 -2.28
N ALA A 479 8.51 10.03 -3.38
CA ALA A 479 9.70 9.84 -4.20
C ALA A 479 10.17 11.18 -4.81
N THR A 480 11.46 11.29 -5.13
CA THR A 480 12.03 12.51 -5.70
C THR A 480 11.30 12.94 -6.97
N GLY A 481 10.83 14.19 -7.01
CA GLY A 481 10.09 14.75 -8.13
C GLY A 481 8.60 14.42 -8.17
N ARG A 482 8.08 13.66 -7.19
CA ARG A 482 6.63 13.45 -7.01
C ARG A 482 6.08 14.38 -5.90
N PRO A 483 4.84 14.87 -6.03
CA PRO A 483 4.18 15.62 -4.96
C PRO A 483 3.81 14.70 -3.79
N ALA A 484 3.65 15.27 -2.59
CA ALA A 484 3.20 14.52 -1.42
C ALA A 484 1.73 14.09 -1.55
N ILE A 485 0.88 15.01 -2.04
CA ILE A 485 -0.56 14.77 -2.22
C ILE A 485 -0.99 15.17 -3.64
N VAL A 486 -1.79 14.33 -4.29
CA VAL A 486 -2.42 14.58 -5.59
C VAL A 486 -3.92 14.52 -5.45
N PHE A 487 -4.59 15.65 -5.65
CA PHE A 487 -6.05 15.73 -5.70
C PHE A 487 -6.59 15.54 -7.12
N GLY A 488 -7.78 14.96 -7.26
CA GLY A 488 -8.42 14.76 -8.56
C GLY A 488 -7.70 13.74 -9.46
N ALA A 489 -7.00 12.76 -8.88
CA ALA A 489 -6.24 11.75 -9.63
C ALA A 489 -7.13 11.05 -10.68
N SER A 490 -6.63 10.89 -11.91
CA SER A 490 -7.35 10.24 -13.03
C SER A 490 -7.52 8.73 -12.81
N GLY A 491 -8.42 8.10 -13.57
CA GLY A 491 -8.60 6.65 -13.52
C GLY A 491 -7.42 5.85 -14.08
N SER A 492 -6.54 6.48 -14.88
CA SER A 492 -5.31 5.88 -15.39
C SER A 492 -4.17 5.87 -14.37
N VAL A 493 -4.22 6.76 -13.37
CA VAL A 493 -3.26 6.78 -12.25
C VAL A 493 -3.80 6.01 -11.06
N LEU A 494 -5.06 6.23 -10.70
CA LEU A 494 -5.75 5.56 -9.61
C LEU A 494 -6.89 4.70 -10.19
N PRO A 495 -6.64 3.43 -10.55
CA PRO A 495 -7.61 2.57 -11.24
C PRO A 495 -8.83 2.23 -10.38
N ASP A 496 -9.96 1.92 -11.03
CA ASP A 496 -11.17 1.43 -10.35
C ASP A 496 -11.11 -0.09 -10.14
N LEU A 497 -10.69 -0.51 -8.95
CA LEU A 497 -10.63 -1.92 -8.59
C LEU A 497 -11.93 -2.37 -7.92
N SER A 498 -13.04 -2.25 -8.64
CA SER A 498 -14.37 -2.67 -8.19
C SER A 498 -14.63 -4.15 -8.46
N LEU A 499 -15.77 -4.67 -7.97
CA LEU A 499 -16.14 -6.09 -8.03
C LEU A 499 -16.03 -6.72 -9.43
N SER A 500 -16.34 -5.95 -10.49
CA SER A 500 -16.27 -6.42 -11.88
C SER A 500 -14.87 -6.93 -12.26
N THR A 501 -13.85 -6.46 -11.54
CA THR A 501 -12.45 -6.83 -11.71
C THR A 501 -12.13 -8.22 -11.16
N PHE A 502 -12.98 -8.82 -10.32
CA PHE A 502 -12.66 -10.07 -9.60
C PHE A 502 -13.52 -11.28 -10.03
N THR A 503 -14.33 -11.14 -11.08
CA THR A 503 -15.41 -12.09 -11.45
C THR A 503 -14.97 -13.47 -11.96
N SER A 504 -13.67 -13.70 -12.17
CA SER A 504 -13.12 -14.98 -12.68
C SER A 504 -12.14 -15.68 -11.72
N ASN A 505 -11.82 -15.08 -10.57
CA ASN A 505 -10.73 -15.53 -9.70
C ASN A 505 -11.11 -16.63 -8.72
N ASP A 506 -12.35 -16.63 -8.25
CA ASP A 506 -12.82 -17.60 -7.28
C ASP A 506 -12.75 -19.04 -7.81
N ALA A 507 -13.02 -19.25 -9.10
CA ALA A 507 -12.96 -20.58 -9.73
C ALA A 507 -11.56 -21.23 -9.67
N GLN A 508 -10.49 -20.45 -9.85
CA GLN A 508 -9.12 -20.98 -9.80
C GLN A 508 -8.73 -21.39 -8.37
N PHE A 509 -8.98 -20.52 -7.39
CA PHE A 509 -8.67 -20.84 -5.99
C PHE A 509 -9.58 -21.93 -5.43
N ARG A 510 -10.85 -21.97 -5.84
CA ARG A 510 -11.77 -23.05 -5.48
C ARG A 510 -11.31 -24.41 -6.02
N ALA A 511 -10.66 -24.44 -7.18
CA ALA A 511 -10.08 -25.67 -7.72
C ALA A 511 -8.84 -26.15 -6.94
N LEU A 512 -8.15 -25.25 -6.23
CA LEU A 512 -7.02 -25.60 -5.35
C LEU A 512 -7.46 -26.07 -3.96
N ALA A 513 -8.67 -25.72 -3.52
CA ALA A 513 -9.31 -26.26 -2.33
C ALA A 513 -9.94 -27.64 -2.62
N ASP A 514 -9.10 -28.61 -3.02
CA ASP A 514 -9.47 -29.94 -3.49
C ASP A 514 -9.39 -31.05 -2.41
N GLY A 515 -9.29 -30.66 -1.14
CA GLY A 515 -9.25 -31.56 0.01
C GLY A 515 -10.56 -32.32 0.24
N LEU A 516 -10.58 -33.18 1.27
CA LEU A 516 -11.81 -33.88 1.67
C LEU A 516 -12.91 -32.86 2.06
N PRO A 517 -14.21 -33.21 1.89
CA PRO A 517 -15.30 -32.37 2.36
C PRO A 517 -15.13 -31.97 3.84
N PHE A 518 -15.47 -30.73 4.17
CA PHE A 518 -15.24 -30.13 5.50
C PHE A 518 -15.68 -31.04 6.66
N GLU A 519 -16.93 -31.51 6.64
CA GLU A 519 -17.50 -32.42 7.63
C GLU A 519 -16.75 -33.75 7.77
N GLN A 520 -16.14 -34.26 6.70
CA GLN A 520 -15.33 -35.48 6.75
C GLN A 520 -13.99 -35.22 7.42
N GLN A 521 -13.37 -34.05 7.17
CA GLN A 521 -12.14 -33.64 7.87
C GLN A 521 -12.38 -33.48 9.37
N VAL A 522 -13.50 -32.86 9.76
CA VAL A 522 -13.90 -32.73 11.19
C VAL A 522 -14.12 -34.11 11.81
N ALA A 523 -14.94 -34.95 11.17
CA ALA A 523 -15.33 -36.24 11.72
C ALA A 523 -14.12 -37.18 11.91
N ALA A 524 -13.18 -37.17 10.98
CA ALA A 524 -11.96 -37.98 11.06
C ALA A 524 -11.12 -37.63 12.29
N GLN A 525 -11.02 -36.34 12.64
CA GLN A 525 -10.16 -35.86 13.73
C GLN A 525 -10.72 -36.13 15.12
N ILE A 526 -12.05 -36.19 15.26
CA ILE A 526 -12.73 -36.51 16.52
C ILE A 526 -13.19 -37.97 16.60
N GLY A 527 -12.80 -38.82 15.63
CA GLY A 527 -13.08 -40.25 15.63
C GLY A 527 -14.56 -40.61 15.47
N THR A 528 -15.31 -39.82 14.69
CA THR A 528 -16.73 -40.06 14.38
C THR A 528 -16.98 -40.16 12.87
N SER A 529 -18.25 -40.20 12.46
CA SER A 529 -18.65 -40.06 11.05
C SER A 529 -19.36 -38.73 10.81
N ALA A 530 -19.27 -38.19 9.60
CA ALA A 530 -19.92 -36.91 9.25
C ALA A 530 -21.42 -36.87 9.60
N ALA A 531 -22.13 -37.99 9.41
CA ALA A 531 -23.54 -38.13 9.72
C ALA A 531 -23.87 -38.14 11.24
N GLN A 532 -22.86 -38.13 12.11
CA GLN A 532 -23.02 -38.15 13.57
C GLN A 532 -22.46 -36.89 14.24
N LEU A 533 -22.05 -35.87 13.48
CA LEU A 533 -21.50 -34.64 14.03
C LEU A 533 -22.50 -33.92 14.95
N SER A 534 -23.75 -33.76 14.53
CA SER A 534 -24.79 -33.10 15.34
C SER A 534 -25.12 -33.82 16.66
N ALA A 535 -24.70 -35.09 16.82
CA ALA A 535 -24.87 -35.89 18.03
C ALA A 535 -23.59 -35.99 18.88
N TYR A 536 -22.50 -35.35 18.46
CA TYR A 536 -21.22 -35.37 19.17
C TYR A 536 -21.31 -34.58 20.48
N ASP A 537 -20.85 -35.17 21.59
CA ASP A 537 -20.74 -34.49 22.88
C ASP A 537 -19.30 -34.00 23.10
N PRO A 538 -19.04 -32.69 23.14
CA PRO A 538 -17.69 -32.15 23.34
C PRO A 538 -17.03 -32.60 24.64
N ARG A 539 -17.78 -33.10 25.62
CA ARG A 539 -17.22 -33.69 26.86
C ARG A 539 -16.41 -34.97 26.62
N SER A 540 -16.56 -35.62 25.47
CA SER A 540 -15.77 -36.82 25.15
C SER A 540 -14.31 -36.51 24.82
N ALA A 541 -13.96 -35.25 24.57
CA ALA A 541 -12.60 -34.81 24.28
C ALA A 541 -12.03 -33.94 25.42
N ALA A 542 -10.74 -34.09 25.69
CA ALA A 542 -10.02 -33.24 26.65
C ALA A 542 -9.70 -31.86 26.04
N ALA A 543 -9.54 -30.84 26.89
CA ALA A 543 -9.04 -29.54 26.43
C ALA A 543 -7.65 -29.69 25.76
N GLY A 544 -7.42 -28.95 24.68
CA GLY A 544 -6.20 -29.03 23.88
C GLY A 544 -6.14 -30.19 22.88
N THR A 545 -7.19 -31.02 22.80
CA THR A 545 -7.35 -32.03 21.73
C THR A 545 -8.42 -31.59 20.72
N PRO A 546 -8.47 -32.19 19.51
CA PRO A 546 -9.53 -31.91 18.55
C PRO A 546 -10.92 -31.99 19.18
N ARG A 547 -11.68 -30.89 19.14
CA ARG A 547 -13.01 -30.81 19.78
C ARG A 547 -13.98 -29.99 18.93
N TYR A 548 -15.21 -30.49 18.83
CA TYR A 548 -16.29 -29.87 18.05
C TYR A 548 -17.49 -29.56 18.94
N PHE A 549 -18.07 -28.37 18.75
CA PHE A 549 -19.34 -27.95 19.34
C PHE A 549 -20.32 -27.63 18.22
N ASP A 550 -21.49 -28.24 18.29
CA ASP A 550 -22.61 -27.97 17.39
C ASP A 550 -23.38 -26.73 17.87
N GLU A 551 -23.89 -25.93 16.94
CA GLU A 551 -24.60 -24.68 17.26
C GLU A 551 -25.90 -24.90 18.04
N SER A 552 -26.51 -26.10 17.98
CA SER A 552 -27.71 -26.44 18.75
C SER A 552 -27.44 -26.60 20.26
N GLN A 553 -26.17 -26.66 20.68
CA GLN A 553 -25.79 -26.85 22.07
C GLN A 553 -26.00 -25.56 22.91
N PRO A 554 -26.45 -25.67 24.17
CA PRO A 554 -26.76 -24.51 25.00
C PRO A 554 -25.49 -23.77 25.42
N ASN A 555 -25.58 -22.44 25.62
CA ASN A 555 -24.45 -21.63 26.11
C ASN A 555 -23.85 -22.12 27.43
N SER A 556 -24.63 -22.77 28.29
CA SER A 556 -24.12 -23.37 29.52
C SER A 556 -23.03 -24.41 29.28
N LEU A 557 -23.14 -25.19 28.19
CA LEU A 557 -22.12 -26.18 27.82
C LEU A 557 -20.85 -25.52 27.30
N TYR A 558 -21.00 -24.49 26.45
CA TYR A 558 -19.87 -23.70 25.97
C TYR A 558 -19.11 -23.07 27.15
N ARG A 559 -19.81 -22.43 28.09
CA ARG A 559 -19.17 -21.82 29.28
C ARG A 559 -18.49 -22.85 30.17
N GLU A 560 -19.14 -23.98 30.43
CA GLU A 560 -18.58 -25.09 31.22
C GLU A 560 -17.22 -25.55 30.67
N LEU A 561 -17.10 -25.66 29.34
CA LEU A 561 -15.95 -26.27 28.68
C LEU A 561 -14.92 -25.30 28.11
N THR A 562 -15.28 -24.01 27.96
CA THR A 562 -14.44 -23.02 27.28
C THR A 562 -14.34 -21.68 28.02
N GLY A 563 -15.15 -21.44 29.05
CA GLY A 563 -15.26 -20.12 29.70
C GLY A 563 -16.13 -19.11 28.94
N HIS A 564 -16.42 -19.33 27.66
CA HIS A 564 -17.15 -18.39 26.79
C HIS A 564 -18.51 -18.93 26.35
N ASN A 565 -19.40 -18.06 25.90
CA ASN A 565 -20.65 -18.47 25.25
C ASN A 565 -20.38 -18.96 23.81
N GLY A 566 -21.31 -19.77 23.28
CA GLY A 566 -21.37 -20.07 21.85
C GLY A 566 -22.07 -18.96 21.04
N THR A 567 -22.84 -18.12 21.73
CA THR A 567 -23.43 -16.90 21.16
C THR A 567 -22.41 -15.77 21.13
N GLU A 568 -22.26 -15.15 19.97
CA GLU A 568 -21.32 -14.06 19.74
C GLU A 568 -22.01 -12.85 19.08
N PRO A 569 -21.77 -11.61 19.57
CA PRO A 569 -22.21 -10.41 18.89
C PRO A 569 -21.37 -10.14 17.63
N VAL A 570 -21.96 -9.47 16.65
CA VAL A 570 -21.27 -8.95 15.45
C VAL A 570 -21.42 -7.43 15.40
N PRO A 571 -20.32 -6.67 15.25
CA PRO A 571 -18.92 -7.12 15.28
C PRO A 571 -18.52 -7.63 16.69
N PHE A 572 -17.54 -8.54 16.75
CA PHE A 572 -17.08 -9.17 17.99
C PHE A 572 -16.34 -8.13 18.85
N GLN A 573 -16.71 -7.98 20.13
CA GLN A 573 -16.19 -6.94 21.05
C GLN A 573 -16.42 -5.48 20.61
N GLY A 574 -17.24 -5.22 19.60
CA GLY A 574 -17.57 -3.85 19.20
C GLY A 574 -18.61 -3.20 20.13
N PRO A 575 -18.59 -1.87 20.30
CA PRO A 575 -19.52 -1.12 21.16
C PRO A 575 -20.96 -1.14 20.65
N THR A 576 -21.16 -1.34 19.34
CA THR A 576 -22.47 -1.31 18.70
C THR A 576 -22.75 -2.65 18.02
N VAL A 577 -23.54 -3.49 18.68
CA VAL A 577 -23.93 -4.79 18.13
C VAL A 577 -25.01 -4.63 17.06
N VAL A 578 -24.76 -5.17 15.87
CA VAL A 578 -25.73 -5.17 14.76
C VAL A 578 -26.50 -6.48 14.64
N ASP A 579 -25.91 -7.60 15.06
CA ASP A 579 -26.51 -8.94 14.98
C ASP A 579 -25.86 -9.91 15.98
N TYR A 580 -26.47 -11.08 16.20
CA TYR A 580 -25.93 -12.16 17.02
C TYR A 580 -25.87 -13.48 16.22
N TYR A 581 -24.81 -14.26 16.44
CA TYR A 581 -24.65 -15.59 15.85
C TYR A 581 -24.45 -16.61 16.96
N LYS A 582 -25.15 -17.75 16.85
CA LYS A 582 -24.77 -18.95 17.59
C LYS A 582 -23.83 -19.74 16.69
N ARG A 583 -22.57 -19.91 17.09
CA ARG A 583 -21.53 -20.45 16.20
C ARG A 583 -21.21 -21.90 16.51
N PRO A 584 -21.13 -22.80 15.51
CA PRO A 584 -20.41 -24.04 15.70
C PRO A 584 -18.92 -23.71 15.96
N ARG A 585 -18.30 -24.44 16.88
CA ARG A 585 -16.92 -24.19 17.31
C ARG A 585 -16.04 -25.40 17.04
N PHE A 586 -14.90 -25.16 16.40
CA PHE A 586 -13.90 -26.17 16.07
C PHE A 586 -12.59 -25.81 16.76
N GLU A 587 -12.02 -26.75 17.49
CA GLU A 587 -10.80 -26.50 18.27
C GLU A 587 -9.71 -27.52 17.95
N ASN A 588 -8.45 -27.05 17.85
CA ASN A 588 -7.27 -27.90 17.72
C ASN A 588 -7.33 -28.86 16.51
N MET A 589 -7.92 -28.42 15.40
CA MET A 589 -8.07 -29.22 14.18
C MET A 589 -7.14 -28.74 13.07
N VAL A 590 -6.73 -29.66 12.21
CA VAL A 590 -5.99 -29.38 10.97
C VAL A 590 -6.94 -29.55 9.79
N PHE A 591 -6.98 -28.56 8.90
CA PHE A 591 -7.75 -28.60 7.66
C PHE A 591 -6.82 -28.47 6.47
N HIS A 592 -6.99 -29.31 5.46
CA HIS A 592 -6.18 -29.29 4.24
C HIS A 592 -7.06 -28.93 3.04
N ASP A 593 -6.63 -27.95 2.27
CA ASP A 593 -7.25 -27.56 0.99
C ASP A 593 -8.79 -27.54 1.05
N VAL A 594 -9.32 -26.85 2.06
CA VAL A 594 -10.70 -27.04 2.51
C VAL A 594 -11.66 -25.99 1.95
N VAL A 595 -12.86 -26.42 1.60
CA VAL A 595 -13.99 -25.53 1.36
C VAL A 595 -14.81 -25.40 2.64
N ILE A 596 -14.83 -24.21 3.25
CA ILE A 596 -15.78 -23.88 4.32
C ILE A 596 -17.15 -23.65 3.68
N PRO A 597 -18.16 -24.51 3.97
CA PRO A 597 -19.46 -24.43 3.32
C PRO A 597 -20.20 -23.15 3.70
N LYS A 598 -20.99 -22.61 2.77
CA LYS A 598 -21.92 -21.50 3.03
C LYS A 598 -22.84 -21.85 4.21
N GLY A 599 -23.13 -20.87 5.05
CA GLY A 599 -24.01 -21.05 6.20
C GLY A 599 -23.35 -21.54 7.47
N LEU A 600 -22.08 -21.96 7.43
CA LEU A 600 -21.42 -22.53 8.61
C LEU A 600 -21.20 -21.51 9.72
N ASN A 601 -20.84 -20.26 9.37
CA ASN A 601 -20.63 -19.15 10.31
C ASN A 601 -19.75 -19.50 11.54
N ALA A 602 -18.73 -20.34 11.32
CA ALA A 602 -17.96 -21.00 12.36
C ALA A 602 -17.05 -20.07 13.17
N LEU A 603 -16.74 -20.53 14.39
CA LEU A 603 -15.58 -20.12 15.17
C LEU A 603 -14.52 -21.24 15.13
N PHE A 604 -13.34 -20.93 14.60
CA PHE A 604 -12.15 -21.79 14.66
C PHE A 604 -11.21 -21.30 15.76
N VAL A 605 -10.78 -22.19 16.65
CA VAL A 605 -9.87 -21.87 17.77
C VAL A 605 -8.66 -22.78 17.70
N ASN A 606 -7.45 -22.21 17.64
CA ASN A 606 -6.20 -22.95 17.59
C ASN A 606 -6.19 -24.05 16.50
N CYS A 607 -6.75 -23.75 15.33
CA CYS A 607 -6.79 -24.67 14.20
C CYS A 607 -5.67 -24.33 13.20
N THR A 608 -5.18 -25.33 12.47
CA THR A 608 -4.20 -25.16 11.40
C THR A 608 -4.88 -25.33 10.05
N PHE A 609 -4.71 -24.38 9.14
CA PHE A 609 -5.21 -24.44 7.77
C PHE A 609 -4.03 -24.55 6.81
N VAL A 610 -3.95 -25.64 6.05
CA VAL A 610 -2.84 -25.97 5.16
C VAL A 610 -3.30 -25.87 3.71
N GLY A 611 -2.55 -25.12 2.90
CA GLY A 611 -2.84 -24.92 1.48
C GLY A 611 -3.91 -23.83 1.25
N VAL A 612 -4.92 -24.11 0.41
CA VAL A 612 -5.95 -23.12 0.07
C VAL A 612 -7.24 -23.37 0.86
N THR A 613 -7.63 -22.41 1.69
CA THR A 613 -8.94 -22.41 2.37
C THR A 613 -9.92 -21.53 1.60
N PHE A 614 -10.96 -22.14 1.05
CA PHE A 614 -12.00 -21.44 0.30
C PHE A 614 -13.27 -21.25 1.15
N VAL A 615 -13.67 -20.02 1.43
CA VAL A 615 -14.92 -19.70 2.15
C VAL A 615 -16.05 -19.44 1.15
N ASP A 616 -17.01 -20.35 1.10
CA ASP A 616 -18.12 -20.27 0.15
C ASP A 616 -19.20 -19.27 0.63
N THR A 617 -19.90 -18.64 -0.30
CA THR A 617 -21.04 -17.75 -0.04
C THR A 617 -21.92 -17.60 -1.29
N THR A 618 -23.16 -17.17 -1.11
CA THR A 618 -24.09 -16.95 -2.22
C THR A 618 -23.77 -15.65 -2.97
N ALA A 619 -23.49 -15.77 -4.27
CA ALA A 619 -23.27 -14.61 -5.15
C ALA A 619 -24.55 -13.84 -5.50
N ASP A 620 -25.72 -14.51 -5.51
CA ASP A 620 -27.03 -13.92 -5.79
C ASP A 620 -27.64 -13.22 -4.57
N ASN A 621 -26.85 -12.36 -3.91
CA ASN A 621 -27.23 -11.68 -2.68
C ASN A 621 -27.75 -10.25 -2.92
N VAL A 622 -28.58 -10.07 -3.95
CA VAL A 622 -28.96 -8.76 -4.48
C VAL A 622 -30.18 -8.12 -3.81
N HIS A 623 -30.87 -8.84 -2.92
CA HIS A 623 -32.08 -8.34 -2.28
C HIS A 623 -31.77 -7.23 -1.26
N ASP A 624 -32.50 -6.12 -1.28
CA ASP A 624 -32.27 -4.97 -0.41
C ASP A 624 -32.24 -5.32 1.09
N ASN A 625 -33.10 -6.26 1.50
CA ASN A 625 -33.20 -6.73 2.89
C ASN A 625 -32.24 -7.88 3.24
N TRP A 626 -31.24 -8.20 2.41
CA TRP A 626 -30.35 -9.36 2.62
C TRP A 626 -29.79 -9.43 4.04
N GLY A 627 -29.21 -8.34 4.54
CA GLY A 627 -28.65 -8.26 5.90
C GLY A 627 -29.67 -8.22 7.04
N LEU A 628 -30.97 -8.11 6.73
CA LEU A 628 -32.04 -8.08 7.73
C LEU A 628 -32.68 -9.46 7.93
N TYR A 629 -32.70 -10.31 6.91
CA TYR A 629 -33.22 -11.66 7.05
C TYR A 629 -32.37 -12.47 8.04
N GLY A 630 -33.02 -13.13 9.00
CA GLY A 630 -32.34 -13.88 10.07
C GLY A 630 -31.67 -13.02 11.14
N ARG A 631 -31.73 -11.68 11.04
CA ARG A 631 -31.13 -10.78 12.05
C ARG A 631 -31.73 -11.07 13.42
N ALA A 632 -30.89 -11.22 14.43
CA ALA A 632 -31.28 -11.57 15.79
C ALA A 632 -30.84 -10.52 16.81
N THR A 633 -31.54 -10.49 17.93
CA THR A 633 -31.17 -9.77 19.16
C THR A 633 -30.93 -10.77 20.28
N LEU A 634 -30.13 -10.42 21.29
CA LEU A 634 -29.91 -11.31 22.44
C LEU A 634 -31.13 -11.36 23.34
N ASN A 635 -31.64 -12.55 23.64
CA ASN A 635 -32.66 -12.73 24.65
C ASN A 635 -32.00 -12.67 26.05
N ALA A 636 -32.32 -11.64 26.83
CA ALA A 636 -31.67 -11.40 28.13
C ALA A 636 -31.94 -12.51 29.18
N ALA A 637 -32.98 -13.33 29.02
CA ALA A 637 -33.30 -14.39 29.97
C ALA A 637 -32.55 -15.70 29.67
N THR A 638 -32.28 -15.99 28.40
CA THR A 638 -31.62 -17.24 27.97
C THR A 638 -30.18 -17.05 27.52
N GLY A 639 -29.79 -15.84 27.16
CA GLY A 639 -28.51 -15.56 26.50
C GLY A 639 -28.41 -16.10 25.07
N GLU A 640 -29.52 -16.54 24.48
CA GLU A 640 -29.57 -17.09 23.13
C GLU A 640 -30.09 -16.05 22.12
N PRO A 641 -29.71 -16.13 20.83
CA PRO A 641 -30.24 -15.24 19.80
C PRO A 641 -31.74 -15.43 19.58
N GLU A 642 -32.49 -14.33 19.49
CA GLU A 642 -33.90 -14.29 19.14
C GLU A 642 -34.07 -13.55 17.80
N VAL A 643 -34.54 -14.27 16.78
CA VAL A 643 -34.72 -13.74 15.43
C VAL A 643 -35.77 -12.62 15.43
N ASN A 644 -35.44 -11.51 14.79
CA ASN A 644 -36.35 -10.40 14.59
C ASN A 644 -37.42 -10.77 13.54
N ARG A 645 -38.68 -10.91 14.00
CA ARG A 645 -39.83 -11.29 13.16
C ARG A 645 -40.65 -10.10 12.64
N VAL A 646 -40.08 -8.89 12.60
CA VAL A 646 -40.71 -7.74 11.95
C VAL A 646 -40.88 -8.04 10.45
N PRO A 647 -42.05 -7.76 9.84
CA PRO A 647 -42.26 -7.98 8.41
C PRO A 647 -41.24 -7.23 7.54
N LEU A 648 -40.61 -7.94 6.60
CA LEU A 648 -39.57 -7.41 5.71
C LEU A 648 -40.02 -7.34 4.25
N ASP A 649 -40.87 -8.27 3.82
CA ASP A 649 -41.32 -8.34 2.43
C ASP A 649 -42.79 -8.78 2.34
N LYS A 650 -43.31 -8.80 1.11
CA LYS A 650 -44.70 -9.16 0.83
C LYS A 650 -45.10 -10.55 1.35
N SER A 651 -44.17 -11.50 1.44
CA SER A 651 -44.47 -12.87 1.87
C SER A 651 -44.81 -13.00 3.36
N ASP A 652 -44.51 -11.99 4.16
CA ASP A 652 -44.88 -11.94 5.58
C ASP A 652 -46.38 -11.77 5.83
N PHE A 653 -47.15 -11.47 4.78
CA PHE A 653 -48.59 -11.23 4.90
C PHE A 653 -49.40 -12.32 4.20
N PRO A 654 -50.52 -12.77 4.80
CA PRO A 654 -51.42 -13.72 4.17
C PRO A 654 -51.92 -13.30 2.77
N ARG A 655 -51.97 -11.99 2.47
CA ARG A 655 -52.25 -11.45 1.12
C ARG A 655 -51.37 -12.07 0.03
N PHE A 656 -50.11 -12.40 0.31
CA PHE A 656 -49.22 -12.99 -0.69
C PHE A 656 -49.70 -14.36 -1.19
N THR A 657 -50.19 -15.20 -0.30
CA THR A 657 -50.69 -16.54 -0.64
C THR A 657 -52.16 -16.53 -1.07
N THR A 658 -52.98 -15.67 -0.46
CA THR A 658 -54.43 -15.60 -0.70
C THR A 658 -54.82 -14.74 -1.90
N GLY A 659 -53.97 -13.76 -2.28
CA GLY A 659 -54.25 -12.74 -3.28
C GLY A 659 -55.32 -11.72 -2.87
N ARG A 660 -55.85 -11.78 -1.65
CA ARG A 660 -56.95 -10.89 -1.20
C ARG A 660 -56.39 -9.63 -0.58
N VAL A 661 -56.84 -8.47 -1.04
CA VAL A 661 -56.38 -7.14 -0.56
C VAL A 661 -56.56 -6.99 0.96
N GLN A 662 -57.66 -7.50 1.51
CA GLN A 662 -58.00 -7.41 2.94
C GLN A 662 -57.11 -8.27 3.85
N ASP A 663 -56.35 -9.22 3.30
CA ASP A 663 -55.52 -10.17 4.05
C ASP A 663 -54.08 -9.64 4.24
N GLY A 664 -53.86 -8.35 3.98
CA GLY A 664 -52.59 -7.65 4.16
C GLY A 664 -52.80 -6.20 4.60
N PRO A 665 -51.74 -5.49 5.02
CA PRO A 665 -51.85 -4.11 5.48
C PRO A 665 -52.17 -3.16 4.32
N VAL A 666 -52.65 -1.96 4.64
CA VAL A 666 -52.98 -0.93 3.65
C VAL A 666 -51.75 -0.56 2.80
N ASN A 667 -50.56 -0.56 3.39
CA ASN A 667 -49.28 -0.28 2.73
C ASN A 667 -48.58 -1.54 2.17
N TYR A 668 -49.28 -2.65 1.95
CA TYR A 668 -48.69 -3.90 1.44
C TYR A 668 -47.84 -3.71 0.18
N ASP A 669 -48.29 -2.85 -0.73
CA ASP A 669 -47.60 -2.61 -2.00
C ASP A 669 -46.31 -1.77 -1.83
N GLU A 670 -46.03 -1.26 -0.64
CA GLU A 670 -44.75 -0.60 -0.28
C GLU A 670 -43.67 -1.57 0.19
N PHE A 671 -44.02 -2.83 0.52
CA PHE A 671 -43.04 -3.85 0.89
C PHE A 671 -42.32 -4.40 -0.34
N ALA A 672 -41.08 -4.86 -0.15
CA ALA A 672 -40.31 -5.52 -1.20
C ALA A 672 -40.99 -6.83 -1.65
N ASP A 673 -40.69 -7.26 -2.88
CA ASP A 673 -41.03 -8.61 -3.30
C ASP A 673 -40.22 -9.64 -2.48
N PRO A 674 -40.68 -10.91 -2.37
CA PRO A 674 -39.99 -11.91 -1.55
C PRO A 674 -38.55 -12.18 -2.01
N LEU A 675 -37.72 -12.65 -1.09
CA LEU A 675 -36.36 -13.07 -1.38
C LEU A 675 -36.34 -14.18 -2.46
N VAL A 676 -35.60 -13.93 -3.54
CA VAL A 676 -35.33 -14.92 -4.60
C VAL A 676 -33.84 -15.17 -4.65
N VAL A 677 -33.44 -16.44 -4.59
CA VAL A 677 -32.05 -16.86 -4.69
C VAL A 677 -31.96 -17.97 -5.72
N ASN A 678 -31.12 -17.79 -6.74
CA ASN A 678 -30.95 -18.74 -7.85
C ASN A 678 -32.28 -19.14 -8.51
N GLY A 679 -33.22 -18.18 -8.60
CA GLY A 679 -34.56 -18.39 -9.18
C GLY A 679 -35.57 -19.08 -8.26
N GLN A 680 -35.21 -19.41 -7.01
CA GLN A 680 -36.12 -19.98 -6.02
C GLN A 680 -36.58 -18.90 -5.02
N VAL A 681 -37.89 -18.84 -4.77
CA VAL A 681 -38.48 -17.96 -3.75
C VAL A 681 -38.28 -18.62 -2.38
N LEU A 682 -37.67 -17.90 -1.44
CA LEU A 682 -37.47 -18.34 -0.06
C LEU A 682 -38.50 -17.66 0.86
N LEU A 683 -39.07 -18.41 1.81
CA LEU A 683 -40.20 -17.98 2.64
C LEU A 683 -39.97 -18.39 4.10
N GLY A 684 -40.64 -17.72 5.04
CA GLY A 684 -40.65 -18.16 6.45
C GLY A 684 -39.27 -18.11 7.09
N ASP A 685 -38.81 -19.26 7.62
CA ASP A 685 -37.47 -19.38 8.21
C ASP A 685 -36.39 -19.68 7.13
N ASP A 686 -36.76 -20.25 5.97
CA ASP A 686 -35.83 -20.56 4.85
C ASP A 686 -35.19 -19.31 4.21
N ARG A 687 -35.69 -18.12 4.55
CA ARG A 687 -35.11 -16.84 4.10
C ARG A 687 -33.94 -16.38 4.96
N ASP A 688 -33.58 -17.09 6.02
CA ASP A 688 -32.42 -16.73 6.85
C ASP A 688 -31.14 -16.72 5.99
N THR A 689 -30.64 -15.51 5.73
CA THR A 689 -29.46 -15.30 4.88
C THR A 689 -28.16 -15.65 5.59
N LYS A 690 -28.18 -15.92 6.91
CA LYS A 690 -27.03 -16.50 7.63
C LYS A 690 -26.69 -17.86 7.05
N GLU A 691 -27.68 -18.68 6.67
CA GLU A 691 -27.47 -19.99 6.03
C GLU A 691 -26.95 -19.90 4.59
N LEU A 692 -27.02 -18.72 3.98
CA LEU A 692 -26.61 -18.45 2.60
C LEU A 692 -25.30 -17.65 2.50
N SER A 693 -24.78 -17.19 3.64
CA SER A 693 -23.60 -16.32 3.74
C SER A 693 -22.58 -16.94 4.72
N ASN A 694 -21.42 -16.30 4.88
CA ASN A 694 -20.45 -16.74 5.87
C ASN A 694 -19.84 -15.58 6.63
N ASN A 695 -20.11 -15.56 7.94
CA ASN A 695 -19.43 -14.74 8.92
C ASN A 695 -18.55 -15.68 9.76
N VAL A 696 -17.24 -15.72 9.49
CA VAL A 696 -16.31 -16.72 10.08
C VAL A 696 -15.26 -16.01 10.93
N ARG A 697 -14.97 -16.58 12.10
CA ARG A 697 -13.88 -16.10 12.97
C ARG A 697 -12.80 -17.16 13.16
N PHE A 698 -11.56 -16.74 12.98
CA PHE A 698 -10.35 -17.50 13.27
C PHE A 698 -9.69 -16.89 14.51
N HIS A 699 -9.48 -17.70 15.54
CA HIS A 699 -8.88 -17.31 16.79
C HIS A 699 -7.67 -18.19 17.09
N ASP A 700 -6.50 -17.59 17.30
CA ASP A 700 -5.23 -18.31 17.51
C ASP A 700 -4.92 -19.36 16.42
N CYS A 701 -5.41 -19.18 15.19
CA CYS A 701 -5.23 -20.16 14.13
C CYS A 701 -3.90 -19.98 13.39
N THR A 702 -3.33 -21.05 12.86
CA THR A 702 -2.16 -21.00 11.98
C THR A 702 -2.57 -21.29 10.55
N VAL A 703 -2.45 -20.30 9.67
CA VAL A 703 -2.71 -20.46 8.24
C VAL A 703 -1.37 -20.64 7.53
N VAL A 704 -1.09 -21.86 7.07
CA VAL A 704 0.06 -22.16 6.22
C VAL A 704 -0.44 -22.19 4.78
N GLY A 705 -0.66 -21.02 4.19
CA GLY A 705 -1.29 -20.87 2.88
C GLY A 705 -2.16 -19.62 2.72
N SER A 706 -3.28 -19.75 2.00
CA SER A 706 -4.15 -18.63 1.62
C SER A 706 -5.60 -18.86 2.03
N ILE A 707 -6.28 -17.78 2.44
CA ILE A 707 -7.74 -17.77 2.59
C ILE A 707 -8.35 -16.98 1.44
N VAL A 708 -9.28 -17.61 0.73
CA VAL A 708 -9.97 -17.03 -0.42
C VAL A 708 -11.47 -17.20 -0.27
N THR A 709 -12.28 -16.27 -0.75
CA THR A 709 -13.74 -16.37 -0.66
C THR A 709 -14.39 -16.46 -2.04
N ALA A 710 -15.59 -17.03 -2.09
CA ALA A 710 -16.53 -16.71 -3.18
C ALA A 710 -16.86 -15.21 -3.15
N THR A 711 -17.33 -14.66 -4.27
CA THR A 711 -17.53 -13.22 -4.41
C THR A 711 -19.01 -12.83 -4.34
N PRO A 712 -19.51 -12.25 -3.22
CA PRO A 712 -20.88 -11.77 -3.14
C PRO A 712 -21.05 -10.51 -3.99
N LYS A 713 -22.19 -10.38 -4.67
CA LYS A 713 -22.48 -9.24 -5.54
C LYS A 713 -22.71 -7.95 -4.77
N VAL A 714 -23.30 -8.03 -3.59
CA VAL A 714 -23.57 -6.89 -2.70
C VAL A 714 -22.78 -7.03 -1.41
N PHE A 715 -22.17 -5.94 -0.94
CA PHE A 715 -21.44 -5.93 0.32
C PHE A 715 -22.41 -6.05 1.51
N SER A 716 -22.05 -6.87 2.51
CA SER A 716 -22.79 -6.97 3.76
C SER A 716 -21.86 -7.28 4.93
N HIS A 717 -21.55 -6.25 5.73
CA HIS A 717 -20.64 -6.33 6.89
C HIS A 717 -21.07 -7.34 7.97
N SER A 718 -22.36 -7.65 8.07
CA SER A 718 -22.88 -8.60 9.07
C SER A 718 -22.98 -10.05 8.56
N ARG A 719 -23.06 -10.27 7.24
CA ARG A 719 -23.32 -11.58 6.61
C ARG A 719 -22.09 -12.21 5.99
N ASN A 720 -21.26 -11.42 5.30
CA ASN A 720 -20.02 -11.87 4.66
C ASN A 720 -18.86 -11.19 5.36
N LYS A 721 -18.33 -11.85 6.39
CA LYS A 721 -17.30 -11.30 7.28
C LYS A 721 -16.23 -12.34 7.59
N LEU A 722 -14.97 -11.94 7.58
CA LEU A 722 -13.85 -12.72 8.11
C LEU A 722 -13.21 -11.95 9.26
N GLN A 723 -12.99 -12.61 10.39
CA GLN A 723 -12.37 -12.00 11.57
C GLN A 723 -11.18 -12.86 11.99
N PHE A 724 -10.03 -12.23 12.20
CA PHE A 724 -8.78 -12.89 12.61
C PHE A 724 -8.35 -12.31 13.95
N THR A 725 -8.51 -13.06 15.04
CA THR A 725 -8.25 -12.57 16.40
C THR A 725 -7.21 -13.42 17.13
N GLY A 726 -6.73 -12.92 18.28
CA GLY A 726 -5.66 -13.58 19.04
C GLY A 726 -4.36 -13.64 18.25
N SER A 727 -3.56 -14.67 18.49
CA SER A 727 -2.30 -14.96 17.82
C SER A 727 -2.45 -15.67 16.47
N THR A 728 -3.56 -15.42 15.77
CA THR A 728 -3.76 -15.95 14.41
C THR A 728 -2.63 -15.47 13.52
N SER A 729 -2.07 -16.33 12.67
CA SER A 729 -0.87 -16.03 11.87
C SER A 729 -0.96 -16.65 10.48
N PHE A 730 -0.27 -16.05 9.51
CA PHE A 730 -0.09 -16.62 8.17
C PHE A 730 1.38 -16.85 7.88
N SER A 731 1.68 -17.93 7.18
CA SER A 731 3.04 -18.33 6.82
C SER A 731 3.07 -19.14 5.52
N GLU A 732 4.21 -19.17 4.84
CA GLU A 732 4.41 -20.08 3.70
C GLU A 732 4.77 -21.50 4.15
N SER A 733 5.37 -21.61 5.33
CA SER A 733 5.77 -22.86 5.95
C SER A 733 5.40 -22.87 7.42
N HIS A 734 5.02 -24.03 7.95
CA HIS A 734 4.59 -24.18 9.33
C HIS A 734 5.71 -23.71 10.29
N PRO A 735 5.42 -22.76 11.20
CA PRO A 735 6.45 -22.06 11.98
C PRO A 735 7.26 -22.99 12.88
N VAL A 736 6.63 -24.03 13.43
CA VAL A 736 7.26 -24.98 14.37
C VAL A 736 7.67 -26.29 13.69
N GLU A 737 7.07 -26.60 12.54
CA GLU A 737 7.25 -27.89 11.87
C GLU A 737 7.44 -27.71 10.34
N PRO A 738 8.45 -26.93 9.89
CA PRO A 738 8.61 -26.59 8.48
C PRO A 738 8.98 -27.78 7.59
N SER A 739 9.42 -28.90 8.19
CA SER A 739 9.74 -30.14 7.46
C SER A 739 8.59 -31.16 7.45
N ASN A 740 7.49 -30.89 8.16
CA ASN A 740 6.33 -31.80 8.21
C ASN A 740 5.43 -31.58 7.00
N ALA A 741 5.46 -32.51 6.03
CA ALA A 741 4.68 -32.40 4.79
C ALA A 741 3.17 -32.31 5.01
N GLU A 742 2.63 -32.81 6.13
CA GLU A 742 1.19 -32.70 6.43
C GLU A 742 0.82 -31.27 6.84
N LEU A 743 1.72 -30.52 7.48
CA LEU A 743 1.45 -29.17 7.97
C LEU A 743 1.86 -28.08 6.98
N ASN A 744 2.29 -28.45 5.77
CA ASN A 744 2.82 -27.52 4.76
C ASN A 744 2.13 -27.71 3.40
N PRO A 745 1.95 -26.63 2.61
CA PRO A 745 1.35 -26.69 1.28
C PRO A 745 2.11 -27.58 0.31
N ARG A 746 1.39 -28.08 -0.71
CA ARG A 746 2.01 -28.79 -1.84
C ARG A 746 2.83 -27.81 -2.70
N THR A 747 3.90 -28.30 -3.32
CA THR A 747 4.82 -27.46 -4.10
C THR A 747 4.13 -26.71 -5.24
N GLU A 748 3.15 -27.34 -5.90
CA GLU A 748 2.36 -26.73 -6.97
C GLU A 748 1.47 -25.55 -6.54
N GLN A 749 1.21 -25.40 -5.23
CA GLN A 749 0.38 -24.33 -4.69
C GLN A 749 1.20 -23.10 -4.26
N LEU A 750 2.51 -23.25 -4.03
CA LEU A 750 3.36 -22.20 -3.47
C LEU A 750 3.37 -20.92 -4.32
N ASP A 751 3.40 -21.06 -5.64
CA ASP A 751 3.34 -19.91 -6.56
C ASP A 751 2.03 -19.13 -6.46
N PHE A 752 0.93 -19.76 -6.06
CA PHE A 752 -0.34 -19.09 -5.83
C PHE A 752 -0.40 -18.46 -4.44
N ILE A 753 0.05 -19.19 -3.42
CA ILE A 753 0.09 -18.74 -2.03
C ILE A 753 0.95 -17.48 -1.89
N ARG A 754 2.09 -17.43 -2.59
CA ARG A 754 3.00 -16.26 -2.63
C ARG A 754 2.37 -15.00 -3.21
N ARG A 755 1.35 -15.14 -4.07
CA ARG A 755 0.67 -13.99 -4.70
C ARG A 755 -0.35 -13.34 -3.77
N THR A 756 -0.90 -14.08 -2.81
CA THR A 756 -1.91 -13.56 -1.87
C THR A 756 -2.09 -14.48 -0.66
N SER A 757 -2.03 -13.93 0.55
CA SER A 757 -2.48 -14.64 1.76
C SER A 757 -4.00 -14.51 1.98
N LEU A 758 -4.63 -13.46 1.46
CA LEU A 758 -6.06 -13.18 1.66
C LEU A 758 -6.71 -12.55 0.41
N MET A 759 -7.72 -13.22 -0.14
CA MET A 759 -8.56 -12.69 -1.21
C MET A 759 -10.05 -12.84 -0.88
N ALA A 760 -10.65 -11.77 -0.35
CA ALA A 760 -12.03 -11.72 0.13
C ALA A 760 -12.81 -10.52 -0.47
N PRO A 761 -12.94 -10.40 -1.81
CA PRO A 761 -13.60 -9.28 -2.45
C PRO A 761 -15.03 -9.12 -1.91
N ASN A 762 -15.41 -7.88 -1.58
CA ASN A 762 -16.74 -7.55 -1.06
C ASN A 762 -17.13 -8.21 0.28
N PHE A 763 -16.18 -8.83 1.00
CA PHE A 763 -16.32 -9.18 2.41
C PHE A 763 -15.87 -8.03 3.32
N SER A 764 -16.43 -7.98 4.53
CA SER A 764 -15.82 -7.23 5.63
C SER A 764 -14.72 -8.08 6.25
N VAL A 765 -13.53 -7.54 6.37
CA VAL A 765 -12.39 -8.22 7.01
C VAL A 765 -11.97 -7.44 8.23
N GLU A 766 -11.79 -8.13 9.36
CA GLU A 766 -11.20 -7.57 10.57
C GLU A 766 -9.94 -8.34 10.92
N ILE A 767 -8.84 -7.61 11.02
CA ILE A 767 -7.55 -8.08 11.51
C ILE A 767 -7.41 -7.57 12.95
N GLY A 768 -7.31 -8.52 13.86
CA GLY A 768 -7.28 -8.31 15.29
C GLY A 768 -8.66 -8.10 15.93
N GLN A 769 -8.62 -7.71 17.19
CA GLN A 769 -9.79 -7.39 18.00
C GLN A 769 -9.69 -5.95 18.54
N PHE A 770 -10.82 -5.37 18.95
CA PHE A 770 -10.87 -3.97 19.39
C PHE A 770 -10.00 -3.64 20.60
N ASN A 771 -9.60 -4.64 21.39
CA ASN A 771 -8.61 -4.51 22.46
C ASN A 771 -7.60 -5.68 22.37
N ALA A 772 -6.88 -5.75 21.25
CA ALA A 772 -5.90 -6.80 20.99
C ALA A 772 -4.75 -6.75 22.01
N VAL A 773 -4.32 -7.92 22.49
CA VAL A 773 -3.10 -8.00 23.30
C VAL A 773 -1.90 -7.63 22.41
N THR A 774 -1.12 -6.63 22.82
CA THR A 774 0.05 -6.15 22.08
C THR A 774 1.36 -6.61 22.74
N GLU A 775 2.50 -6.34 22.11
CA GLU A 775 3.81 -6.62 22.73
C GLU A 775 4.04 -5.77 23.97
N HIS A 776 3.65 -4.49 23.93
CA HIS A 776 3.71 -3.62 25.11
C HIS A 776 3.00 -4.24 26.32
N TRP A 777 1.82 -4.82 26.11
CA TRP A 777 1.08 -5.50 27.17
C TRP A 777 1.75 -6.81 27.60
N ALA A 778 2.04 -7.71 26.66
CA ALA A 778 2.58 -9.04 26.97
C ALA A 778 3.91 -8.98 27.73
N LEU A 779 4.78 -8.01 27.40
CA LEU A 779 6.10 -7.86 28.03
C LEU A 779 6.07 -7.03 29.33
N SER A 780 4.94 -6.42 29.67
CA SER A 780 4.76 -5.70 30.95
C SER A 780 4.52 -6.61 32.16
N GLY A 781 4.70 -7.94 31.99
CA GLY A 781 4.47 -8.95 33.03
C GLY A 781 3.02 -9.43 33.13
N ASN A 782 2.16 -9.05 32.17
CA ASN A 782 0.77 -9.47 32.10
C ASN A 782 0.62 -10.76 31.25
N PRO A 783 -0.30 -11.67 31.62
CA PRO A 783 -0.54 -12.89 30.86
C PRO A 783 -1.22 -12.59 29.51
N GLY A 784 -0.80 -13.29 28.46
CA GLY A 784 -1.41 -13.21 27.13
C GLY A 784 -0.34 -13.23 26.03
N ARG A 785 -0.63 -13.91 24.92
CA ARG A 785 0.23 -13.86 23.73
C ARG A 785 -0.15 -12.63 22.92
N ALA A 786 0.83 -11.82 22.55
CA ALA A 786 0.61 -10.71 21.64
C ALA A 786 0.03 -11.22 20.32
N GLN A 787 -0.97 -10.52 19.79
CA GLN A 787 -1.37 -10.69 18.40
C GLN A 787 -0.21 -10.30 17.52
N ASN A 788 0.07 -11.08 16.47
CA ASN A 788 0.99 -10.70 15.40
C ASN A 788 0.54 -11.35 14.09
N ILE A 789 -0.11 -10.57 13.23
CA ILE A 789 -0.65 -11.07 11.96
C ILE A 789 0.24 -10.57 10.82
N HIS A 790 0.99 -11.48 10.20
CA HIS A 790 1.71 -11.19 8.96
C HIS A 790 0.85 -11.59 7.76
N LEU A 791 0.72 -10.71 6.78
CA LEU A 791 0.01 -10.95 5.52
C LEU A 791 0.91 -10.56 4.36
N GLN A 792 0.77 -11.24 3.23
CA GLN A 792 1.66 -11.00 2.10
C GLN A 792 0.96 -11.09 0.74
N GLY A 793 1.59 -10.44 -0.23
CA GLY A 793 1.10 -10.38 -1.60
C GLY A 793 -0.03 -9.38 -1.78
N THR A 794 -0.94 -9.65 -2.72
CA THR A 794 -2.08 -8.77 -2.99
C THR A 794 -3.27 -9.17 -2.12
N LEU A 795 -3.55 -8.36 -1.12
CA LEU A 795 -4.69 -8.54 -0.22
C LEU A 795 -5.91 -7.86 -0.80
N VAL A 796 -7.03 -8.59 -0.84
CA VAL A 796 -8.30 -8.06 -1.37
C VAL A 796 -9.38 -8.18 -0.31
N ALA A 797 -10.09 -7.09 -0.03
CA ALA A 797 -11.25 -7.08 0.84
C ALA A 797 -12.33 -6.14 0.28
N GLY A 798 -13.59 -6.26 0.71
CA GLY A 798 -14.57 -5.20 0.49
C GLY A 798 -14.22 -3.96 1.31
N VAL A 799 -14.14 -4.18 2.62
CA VAL A 799 -13.68 -3.24 3.64
C VAL A 799 -12.74 -4.01 4.57
N MET A 800 -11.66 -3.38 5.02
CA MET A 800 -10.72 -3.99 5.97
C MET A 800 -10.45 -3.04 7.13
N ASP A 801 -10.61 -3.57 8.34
CA ASP A 801 -10.18 -2.92 9.57
C ASP A 801 -9.03 -3.70 10.20
N ILE A 802 -8.03 -3.00 10.73
CA ILE A 802 -6.81 -3.58 11.28
C ILE A 802 -6.49 -2.91 12.61
N ARG A 803 -6.41 -3.71 13.68
CA ARG A 803 -6.08 -3.28 15.05
C ARG A 803 -5.12 -4.29 15.69
N GLY A 804 -4.34 -3.85 16.67
CA GLY A 804 -3.28 -4.68 17.27
C GLY A 804 -2.03 -4.72 16.39
N ASN A 805 -1.22 -5.79 16.48
CA ASN A 805 -0.02 -5.90 15.64
C ASN A 805 -0.34 -6.64 14.35
N ALA A 806 0.03 -6.02 13.24
CA ALA A 806 -0.08 -6.59 11.91
C ALA A 806 1.00 -6.05 10.97
N ASP A 807 1.54 -6.91 10.14
CA ASP A 807 2.50 -6.53 9.09
C ASP A 807 1.98 -7.01 7.74
N ILE A 808 1.95 -6.11 6.75
CA ILE A 808 1.51 -6.40 5.40
C ILE A 808 2.68 -6.20 4.45
N ASP A 809 3.22 -7.30 3.93
CA ASP A 809 4.22 -7.30 2.87
C ASP A 809 3.55 -7.44 1.49
N GLY A 810 3.05 -6.32 0.97
CA GLY A 810 2.41 -6.26 -0.34
C GLY A 810 1.42 -5.10 -0.49
N SER A 811 0.33 -5.35 -1.20
CA SER A 811 -0.66 -4.33 -1.53
C SER A 811 -2.04 -4.67 -0.97
N LEU A 812 -2.72 -3.68 -0.41
CA LEU A 812 -4.09 -3.77 0.07
C LEU A 812 -5.06 -3.13 -0.94
N ILE A 813 -6.04 -3.90 -1.43
CA ILE A 813 -7.07 -3.46 -2.37
C ILE A 813 -8.45 -3.61 -1.72
N LEU A 814 -9.17 -2.49 -1.59
CA LEU A 814 -10.47 -2.42 -0.95
C LEU A 814 -11.56 -2.11 -1.97
N THR A 815 -12.43 -3.09 -2.24
CA THR A 815 -13.27 -3.13 -3.43
C THR A 815 -14.64 -2.48 -3.25
N PHE A 816 -15.14 -2.34 -2.01
CA PHE A 816 -16.49 -1.84 -1.78
C PHE A 816 -16.57 -0.33 -2.02
N ASN A 817 -17.42 0.08 -2.96
CA ASN A 817 -17.69 1.50 -3.22
C ASN A 817 -19.03 1.90 -2.57
N PRO A 818 -19.01 2.57 -1.40
CA PRO A 818 -20.24 2.93 -0.71
C PRO A 818 -20.97 4.05 -1.46
N VAL A 819 -22.15 3.73 -2.01
CA VAL A 819 -23.01 4.70 -2.70
C VAL A 819 -24.38 4.75 -2.03
N ARG A 820 -24.81 5.95 -1.62
CA ARG A 820 -26.11 6.14 -0.97
C ARG A 820 -27.23 5.74 -1.93
N GLY A 821 -28.18 4.92 -1.47
CA GLY A 821 -29.26 4.41 -2.32
C GLY A 821 -28.89 3.16 -3.12
N GLN A 822 -27.68 2.62 -2.93
CA GLN A 822 -27.31 1.27 -3.36
C GLN A 822 -27.09 0.41 -2.12
N ALA A 823 -27.40 -0.88 -2.20
CA ALA A 823 -27.24 -1.78 -1.07
C ALA A 823 -25.75 -1.80 -0.59
N PRO A 824 -25.48 -1.83 0.74
CA PRO A 824 -26.43 -1.95 1.84
C PRO A 824 -27.03 -0.62 2.35
N LEU A 825 -26.80 0.51 1.67
CA LEU A 825 -27.31 1.85 2.02
C LEU A 825 -28.74 2.09 1.51
N VAL A 826 -29.60 1.08 1.67
CA VAL A 826 -31.00 1.08 1.26
C VAL A 826 -31.82 0.44 2.38
N ASN A 827 -33.01 0.98 2.62
CA ASN A 827 -34.01 0.38 3.49
C ASN A 827 -35.37 0.46 2.81
N MET A 828 -36.02 -0.68 2.57
CA MET A 828 -37.30 -0.78 1.84
C MET A 828 -37.29 0.01 0.51
N GLY A 829 -36.24 -0.17 -0.30
CA GLY A 829 -36.08 0.51 -1.60
C GLY A 829 -35.79 2.01 -1.52
N ARG A 830 -35.60 2.59 -0.33
CA ARG A 830 -35.26 4.01 -0.15
C ARG A 830 -33.82 4.20 0.34
N PRO A 831 -33.10 5.25 -0.13
CA PRO A 831 -31.75 5.53 0.35
C PRO A 831 -31.70 5.75 1.87
N ALA A 832 -30.85 4.99 2.57
CA ALA A 832 -30.73 5.02 4.02
C ALA A 832 -29.26 4.89 4.45
N GLY A 833 -28.95 5.30 5.69
CA GLY A 833 -27.59 5.27 6.21
C GLY A 833 -26.67 6.36 5.64
N ASN A 834 -25.38 6.23 5.93
CA ASN A 834 -24.33 7.16 5.53
C ASN A 834 -23.19 6.38 4.85
N PRO A 835 -22.87 6.67 3.56
CA PRO A 835 -21.72 6.08 2.87
C PRO A 835 -20.41 6.16 3.64
N ALA A 836 -20.16 7.28 4.34
CA ALA A 836 -18.92 7.51 5.08
C ALA A 836 -18.79 6.64 6.35
N SER A 837 -19.84 5.90 6.74
CA SER A 837 -19.77 4.90 7.81
C SER A 837 -19.17 3.57 7.37
N PHE A 838 -18.92 3.39 6.07
CA PHE A 838 -18.13 2.29 5.54
C PHE A 838 -16.73 2.82 5.21
N ASN A 839 -15.87 2.81 6.21
CA ASN A 839 -14.47 3.20 6.16
C ASN A 839 -13.59 1.96 6.19
N ALA A 840 -12.34 2.09 5.75
CA ALA A 840 -11.30 1.14 6.09
C ALA A 840 -10.40 1.76 7.15
N THR A 841 -10.31 1.11 8.29
CA THR A 841 -9.70 1.66 9.49
C THR A 841 -8.45 0.87 9.86
N ILE A 842 -7.29 1.47 9.63
CA ILE A 842 -6.00 0.88 10.01
C ILE A 842 -5.51 1.64 11.24
N GLY A 843 -5.34 0.94 12.36
CA GLY A 843 -5.11 1.53 13.67
C GLY A 843 -6.40 1.99 14.37
N TYR A 844 -6.27 2.72 15.47
CA TYR A 844 -7.40 3.08 16.32
C TYR A 844 -8.03 4.43 15.96
N PHE A 845 -9.36 4.46 15.90
CA PHE A 845 -10.21 5.65 15.81
C PHE A 845 -11.43 5.49 16.71
N GLY A 846 -12.09 6.61 17.06
CA GLY A 846 -13.36 6.58 17.76
C GLY A 846 -14.59 6.82 16.88
N ALA A 847 -15.77 6.58 17.46
CA ALA A 847 -17.09 6.77 16.86
C ALA A 847 -17.31 8.15 16.21
N GLU A 848 -16.80 9.22 16.82
CA GLU A 848 -16.94 10.58 16.28
C GLU A 848 -16.25 10.76 14.92
N ASN A 849 -15.21 9.97 14.64
CA ASN A 849 -14.47 10.02 13.37
C ASN A 849 -15.08 9.15 12.28
N GLY A 850 -16.23 8.53 12.54
CA GLY A 850 -16.93 7.63 11.62
C GLY A 850 -16.67 6.15 11.88
N ASP A 851 -15.67 5.82 12.69
CA ASP A 851 -15.40 4.44 13.15
C ASP A 851 -16.32 4.10 14.32
N ARG A 852 -17.55 3.69 13.99
CA ARG A 852 -18.61 3.36 14.97
C ARG A 852 -18.37 2.05 15.71
N GLU A 853 -17.25 1.39 15.43
CA GLU A 853 -16.93 0.07 15.95
C GLU A 853 -15.82 0.12 17.02
N SER A 854 -15.21 1.29 17.26
CA SER A 854 -14.15 1.43 18.26
C SER A 854 -14.36 2.64 19.18
N VAL A 855 -13.72 2.59 20.35
CA VAL A 855 -13.68 3.67 21.33
C VAL A 855 -12.46 4.54 21.04
N GLU A 856 -12.62 5.86 21.14
CA GLU A 856 -11.50 6.80 21.03
C GLU A 856 -10.55 6.62 22.22
N PRO A 857 -9.29 6.19 22.02
CA PRO A 857 -8.39 5.91 23.14
C PRO A 857 -8.08 7.14 24.00
N SER A 858 -8.10 8.34 23.41
CA SER A 858 -7.92 9.59 24.16
C SER A 858 -9.08 9.93 25.12
N LEU A 859 -10.23 9.27 24.96
CA LEU A 859 -11.41 9.44 25.82
C LEU A 859 -11.58 8.32 26.85
N MET A 860 -10.71 7.31 26.86
CA MET A 860 -10.79 6.19 27.79
C MET A 860 -10.50 6.64 29.24
N PRO A 861 -11.31 6.23 30.23
CA PRO A 861 -11.10 6.56 31.63
C PRO A 861 -9.98 5.72 32.26
N ARG A 862 -9.46 6.22 33.38
CA ARG A 862 -8.51 5.47 34.23
C ARG A 862 -9.20 4.94 35.48
N VAL A 863 -8.93 3.67 35.81
CA VAL A 863 -9.23 3.08 37.11
C VAL A 863 -7.90 2.88 37.84
N GLY A 864 -7.63 3.71 38.86
CA GLY A 864 -6.29 3.82 39.43
C GLY A 864 -5.33 4.44 38.41
N THR A 865 -4.26 3.73 38.06
CA THR A 865 -3.26 4.15 37.05
C THR A 865 -3.54 3.58 35.65
N THR A 866 -4.41 2.57 35.54
CA THR A 866 -4.61 1.78 34.32
C THR A 866 -5.72 2.39 33.46
N LEU A 867 -5.46 2.62 32.17
CA LEU A 867 -6.51 2.89 31.19
C LEU A 867 -7.38 1.65 31.03
N ILE A 868 -8.69 1.81 30.98
CA ILE A 868 -9.61 0.69 30.74
C ILE A 868 -10.33 0.89 29.41
N ALA A 869 -10.45 -0.18 28.64
CA ALA A 869 -11.22 -0.20 27.39
C ALA A 869 -12.72 -0.45 27.66
N GLY A 870 -13.04 -1.08 28.78
CA GLY A 870 -14.41 -1.34 29.19
C GLY A 870 -14.51 -2.20 30.44
N TRP A 871 -15.67 -2.83 30.60
CA TRP A 871 -16.04 -3.64 31.76
C TRP A 871 -16.52 -5.02 31.31
N ASP A 872 -15.99 -6.05 31.96
CA ASP A 872 -16.45 -7.43 31.93
C ASP A 872 -17.50 -7.60 33.03
N LEU A 873 -18.72 -8.01 32.65
CA LEU A 873 -19.84 -8.17 33.57
C LEU A 873 -20.12 -9.62 33.91
N ASP A 874 -19.58 -10.57 33.15
CA ASP A 874 -19.90 -11.98 33.26
C ASP A 874 -18.72 -12.91 33.57
N GLY A 875 -17.52 -12.33 33.68
CA GLY A 875 -16.29 -12.96 34.13
C GLY A 875 -15.56 -13.76 33.05
N ASP A 876 -15.88 -13.55 31.77
CA ASP A 876 -15.23 -14.23 30.66
C ASP A 876 -13.98 -13.50 30.12
N GLY A 877 -13.64 -12.35 30.71
CA GLY A 877 -12.47 -11.54 30.37
C GLY A 877 -12.66 -10.67 29.12
N LEU A 878 -13.87 -10.63 28.53
CA LEU A 878 -14.18 -9.78 27.37
C LEU A 878 -14.91 -8.51 27.81
N ILE A 879 -14.93 -7.52 26.92
CA ILE A 879 -15.65 -6.26 27.17
C ILE A 879 -17.13 -6.48 26.81
N ASP A 880 -18.00 -6.40 27.82
CA ASP A 880 -19.45 -6.40 27.65
C ASP A 880 -20.01 -4.98 27.50
N VAL A 881 -19.41 -4.04 28.24
CA VAL A 881 -19.81 -2.64 28.27
C VAL A 881 -18.58 -1.77 28.10
N THR A 882 -18.59 -0.92 27.07
CA THR A 882 -17.48 -0.02 26.79
C THR A 882 -17.33 1.06 27.85
N SER A 883 -16.12 1.60 27.96
CA SER A 883 -15.76 2.53 29.04
C SER A 883 -16.51 3.87 29.02
N ASP A 884 -17.09 4.25 27.88
CA ASP A 884 -17.89 5.46 27.69
C ASP A 884 -19.36 5.28 28.10
N GLN A 885 -19.80 4.04 28.33
CA GLN A 885 -21.17 3.73 28.74
C GLN A 885 -21.33 3.72 30.27
N SER A 886 -22.48 4.20 30.75
CA SER A 886 -22.79 4.22 32.18
C SER A 886 -23.28 2.86 32.67
N LEU A 887 -22.66 2.33 33.73
CA LEU A 887 -23.10 1.10 34.40
C LEU A 887 -24.30 1.37 35.33
N SER A 888 -25.33 0.54 35.22
CA SER A 888 -26.42 0.47 36.20
C SER A 888 -25.92 0.02 37.58
N SER A 889 -26.69 0.29 38.64
CA SER A 889 -26.29 -0.08 40.01
C SER A 889 -26.03 -1.58 40.22
N SER A 890 -26.72 -2.45 39.48
CA SER A 890 -26.50 -3.90 39.53
C SER A 890 -25.27 -4.34 38.73
N GLN A 891 -24.95 -3.65 37.64
CA GLN A 891 -23.73 -3.93 36.86
C GLN A 891 -22.47 -3.51 37.63
N GLN A 892 -22.52 -2.39 38.36
CA GLN A 892 -21.40 -1.91 39.15
C GLN A 892 -20.87 -2.94 40.16
N SER A 893 -21.72 -3.81 40.71
CA SER A 893 -21.29 -4.88 41.62
C SER A 893 -20.63 -6.08 40.93
N ALA A 894 -20.84 -6.26 39.63
CA ALA A 894 -20.28 -7.35 38.84
C ALA A 894 -19.12 -6.91 37.92
N ALA A 895 -18.98 -5.61 37.69
CA ALA A 895 -18.07 -5.06 36.71
C ALA A 895 -16.59 -5.23 37.10
N ILE A 896 -15.87 -5.97 36.27
CA ILE A 896 -14.42 -6.13 36.32
C ILE A 896 -13.82 -5.23 35.23
N PRO A 897 -12.90 -4.30 35.57
CA PRO A 897 -12.29 -3.43 34.58
C PRO A 897 -11.40 -4.22 33.62
N VAL A 898 -11.59 -4.04 32.32
CA VAL A 898 -10.74 -4.62 31.27
C VAL A 898 -9.69 -3.58 30.85
N PRO A 899 -8.39 -3.82 31.08
CA PRO A 899 -7.33 -2.88 30.71
C PRO A 899 -7.27 -2.63 29.20
N PHE A 900 -6.90 -1.42 28.79
CA PHE A 900 -6.50 -1.17 27.42
C PHE A 900 -5.10 -1.74 27.18
N HIS A 901 -4.97 -2.63 26.19
CA HIS A 901 -3.72 -3.35 25.93
C HIS A 901 -2.72 -2.56 25.09
N GLY A 902 -3.12 -1.44 24.49
CA GLY A 902 -2.25 -0.58 23.69
C GLY A 902 -2.70 -0.46 22.23
N PHE A 903 -2.03 0.43 21.49
CA PHE A 903 -2.35 0.70 20.08
C PHE A 903 -1.85 -0.38 19.12
N GLY A 904 -0.89 -1.21 19.57
CA GLY A 904 -0.17 -2.14 18.72
C GLY A 904 0.66 -1.41 17.65
N ARG A 905 1.07 -2.13 16.60
CA ARG A 905 1.79 -1.58 15.45
C ARG A 905 1.31 -2.18 14.15
N VAL A 906 1.02 -1.33 13.16
CA VAL A 906 0.62 -1.77 11.82
C VAL A 906 1.58 -1.22 10.77
N SER A 907 2.16 -2.10 9.98
CA SER A 907 3.04 -1.76 8.88
C SER A 907 2.46 -2.26 7.55
N VAL A 908 2.52 -1.43 6.51
CA VAL A 908 2.14 -1.80 5.14
C VAL A 908 3.29 -1.46 4.22
N HIS A 909 3.90 -2.48 3.63
CA HIS A 909 5.07 -2.38 2.76
C HIS A 909 4.72 -2.82 1.35
N ALA A 910 4.65 -1.88 0.41
CA ALA A 910 4.41 -2.19 -0.98
C ALA A 910 5.52 -3.06 -1.57
N GLN A 911 5.12 -4.16 -2.22
CA GLN A 911 6.01 -5.04 -2.99
C GLN A 911 5.63 -5.02 -4.48
N PRO A 912 5.91 -3.92 -5.21
CA PRO A 912 5.48 -3.76 -6.60
C PRO A 912 6.09 -4.78 -7.56
N GLU A 913 7.19 -5.43 -7.17
CA GLU A 913 7.87 -6.46 -7.96
C GLU A 913 7.24 -7.85 -7.82
N ARG A 914 6.42 -8.07 -6.80
CA ARG A 914 5.80 -9.37 -6.53
C ARG A 914 4.72 -9.65 -7.56
N ALA A 915 4.64 -10.91 -8.01
CA ALA A 915 3.61 -11.33 -8.95
C ALA A 915 2.22 -11.15 -8.32
N LEU A 916 1.29 -10.60 -9.11
CA LEU A 916 -0.09 -10.40 -8.67
C LEU A 916 -0.91 -11.68 -8.95
N PRO A 917 -2.03 -11.89 -8.23
CA PRO A 917 -3.03 -12.84 -8.65
C PRO A 917 -3.57 -12.51 -10.05
N ASP A 918 -4.03 -13.54 -10.75
CA ASP A 918 -4.77 -13.36 -12.02
C ASP A 918 -6.10 -12.65 -11.77
N GLY A 919 -6.81 -12.28 -12.84
CA GLY A 919 -8.12 -11.60 -12.84
C GLY A 919 -8.10 -10.13 -12.43
N ILE A 920 -7.14 -9.67 -11.62
CA ILE A 920 -7.09 -8.27 -11.18
C ILE A 920 -6.72 -7.37 -12.36
N GLY A 921 -7.69 -6.73 -13.01
CA GLY A 921 -7.47 -5.79 -14.10
C GLY A 921 -6.69 -4.55 -13.65
N LEU A 922 -5.43 -4.45 -14.06
CA LEU A 922 -4.57 -3.29 -13.77
C LEU A 922 -3.92 -2.75 -15.05
N PRO A 923 -3.74 -1.42 -15.15
CA PRO A 923 -2.86 -0.80 -16.15
C PRO A 923 -1.45 -1.40 -16.13
N LEU A 924 -0.81 -1.49 -17.30
CA LEU A 924 0.60 -1.84 -17.37
C LEU A 924 1.49 -0.70 -16.87
N SER A 925 2.59 -1.06 -16.22
CA SER A 925 3.67 -0.17 -15.81
C SER A 925 4.92 -0.42 -16.65
N VAL A 926 5.76 0.61 -16.72
CA VAL A 926 7.04 0.58 -17.45
C VAL A 926 8.13 0.89 -16.45
N VAL A 927 9.11 -0.01 -16.32
CA VAL A 927 10.20 0.16 -15.36
C VAL A 927 11.54 0.02 -16.04
N SER A 928 12.40 1.00 -15.80
CA SER A 928 13.75 1.00 -16.34
C SER A 928 14.61 -0.10 -15.73
N VAL A 929 15.42 -0.78 -16.54
CA VAL A 929 16.34 -1.82 -16.06
C VAL A 929 17.60 -1.18 -15.49
N LYS A 930 17.90 -1.46 -14.22
CA LYS A 930 19.10 -0.93 -13.54
C LYS A 930 20.36 -1.44 -14.26
N GLY A 931 21.30 -0.54 -14.52
CA GLY A 931 22.57 -0.88 -15.20
C GLY A 931 22.46 -1.09 -16.72
N SER A 932 21.27 -0.94 -17.32
CA SER A 932 21.09 -1.07 -18.79
C SER A 932 21.45 0.19 -19.58
N TYR A 933 21.72 1.31 -18.90
CA TYR A 933 22.09 2.58 -19.54
C TYR A 933 23.43 2.45 -20.25
N ARG A 934 23.48 2.83 -21.53
CA ARG A 934 24.69 2.82 -22.37
C ARG A 934 24.81 4.12 -23.14
N GLU A 935 26.04 4.62 -23.29
CA GLU A 935 26.38 5.75 -24.16
C GLU A 935 27.31 5.27 -25.28
N GLY A 936 27.01 5.66 -26.53
CA GLY A 936 27.80 5.32 -27.72
C GLY A 936 27.09 4.37 -28.67
N SER A 937 27.64 4.24 -29.88
CA SER A 937 27.23 3.20 -30.84
C SER A 937 27.84 1.87 -30.44
N ASN A 938 27.01 0.84 -30.30
CA ASN A 938 27.48 -0.55 -30.40
C ASN A 938 27.94 -0.86 -31.82
#